data_AF-A0A6A6UUC5-F1
#
_entry.id   AF-A0A6A6UUC5-F1
#
_cell.length_a   1.000
_cell.length_b   1.000
_cell.length_c   1.000
_cell.angle_alpha   90.00
_cell.angle_beta   90.00
_cell.angle_gamma   90.00
#
_symmetry.space_group_name_H-M   'P 1'
#
loop_
_entity.id
_entity.type
_entity.pdbx_description
1 polymer ?
#
loop_
_entity_poly.entity_id
_entity_poly.type
_entity_poly.pdbx_seq_one_letter_code
_entity_poly.pdbx_strand_id
1 'polypeptide(L)'
;MASPSSESVFSEESSNSLFGLGAADLLRNRVYIQVLGSKYMYPAARKPEYFNTEFAANSNQTTGVEFVLRPPTITDENELKTLSATVYRQWLKKLETSASMLGCPEIQFDEKFNCFVLFLPGPEDLVPDLGLVAALDIIESIILAECVAKHLTEGGDDRLHLDPDTGVNKYFCPPRPVPDETIQRSSCTCSAPSRCGFVTACNLLQQIWLGAIDFDDACEDVRTKMKRALRLETPSYEVILHPSGSDAELLPLAYALSKARAIGCSNIVNIVVAAGEVGSGTAAAAGGLHFNEYVPSGRLVKSGERVTGFPTNTVVIDIPPRTSTGCLVFNYDNELKERVEAACKSYSNPFFVIHAVDGSKTGLRLPSQSVLDALRQRLKERLLVVLDACQGRSDGQELDWYLSREAMVLVTASKFFGAPGFCGAVLVPQEISLHLETYKLDVSGLGDYITKYEIAHSLPRLRHSLPEGPKNIGLLLRWACGVTEMERFTEMGSAARHVIRQWVEVVERQVKKRNPYLELLDNQQRQPKTRRDVTRLGGYNSVISIKILGPDGTHYLDTAKLRRIHQLLTIDASRLLPEDTPPDDIQKVIVQCYVGQPVNLGKFGVLRMAMGAPLACDLAIDMDRFEVVAPPWAKTFT
;
A
#
# COMPACT_ATOMS: atom_id res chain seq x y z
N MET A 1 25.98 -72.57 -4.28
CA MET A 1 25.88 -73.34 -3.02
C MET A 1 25.98 -72.32 -1.90
N ALA A 2 24.83 -71.96 -1.34
CA ALA A 2 24.33 -72.46 -0.05
C ALA A 2 24.82 -71.56 1.10
N SER A 3 23.87 -70.82 1.66
CA SER A 3 23.90 -70.17 2.97
C SER A 3 24.08 -71.18 4.11
N PRO A 4 24.53 -70.76 5.30
CA PRO A 4 23.61 -70.28 6.37
C PRO A 4 24.17 -69.06 7.16
N SER A 5 23.39 -68.04 7.55
CA SER A 5 22.69 -67.85 8.86
C SER A 5 23.47 -68.40 10.06
N SER A 6 23.73 -67.71 11.18
CA SER A 6 23.03 -66.65 11.92
C SER A 6 23.89 -66.27 13.13
N GLU A 7 23.95 -65.00 13.54
CA GLU A 7 23.69 -64.54 14.93
C GLU A 7 24.06 -63.06 15.10
N SER A 8 23.10 -62.36 15.69
CA SER A 8 23.06 -60.93 15.95
C SER A 8 23.89 -60.54 17.17
N VAL A 9 24.77 -59.56 17.00
CA VAL A 9 25.21 -58.68 18.09
C VAL A 9 24.83 -57.27 17.67
N PHE A 10 23.73 -56.76 18.20
CA PHE A 10 23.41 -55.35 18.17
C PHE A 10 24.41 -54.63 19.09
N SER A 11 25.39 -53.96 18.50
CA SER A 11 26.15 -52.91 19.18
C SER A 11 25.31 -51.65 19.18
N GLU A 12 24.95 -51.20 20.38
CA GLU A 12 24.42 -49.88 20.67
C GLU A 12 25.36 -48.80 20.12
N GLU A 13 25.01 -48.19 18.99
CA GLU A 13 25.53 -46.88 18.60
C GLU A 13 24.65 -46.31 17.48
N SER A 14 23.79 -45.34 17.83
CA SER A 14 23.25 -44.26 16.97
C SER A 14 21.87 -43.74 17.41
N SER A 15 21.67 -43.53 18.71
CA SER A 15 20.56 -42.69 19.23
C SER A 15 21.12 -41.43 19.90
N ASN A 16 22.00 -40.69 19.21
CA ASN A 16 22.37 -39.33 19.61
C ASN A 16 21.20 -38.37 19.31
N SER A 17 20.33 -38.29 20.31
CA SER A 17 19.62 -37.11 20.80
C SER A 17 19.63 -35.84 19.92
N LEU A 18 18.48 -35.56 19.32
CA LEU A 18 18.02 -34.19 19.01
C LEU A 18 17.57 -33.42 20.27
N PHE A 19 17.75 -33.98 21.48
CA PHE A 19 17.24 -33.52 22.78
C PHE A 19 18.19 -32.59 23.57
N GLY A 20 19.01 -31.77 22.89
CA GLY A 20 20.14 -31.08 23.52
C GLY A 20 20.23 -29.57 23.39
N LEU A 21 19.23 -28.88 22.82
CA LEU A 21 19.27 -27.41 22.72
C LEU A 21 18.73 -26.80 24.01
N GLY A 22 19.60 -26.30 24.89
CA GLY A 22 19.16 -25.53 26.05
C GLY A 22 18.37 -24.29 25.63
N ALA A 23 17.42 -23.83 26.44
CA ALA A 23 16.56 -22.69 26.11
C ALA A 23 17.33 -21.41 25.71
N ALA A 24 18.51 -21.19 26.30
CA ALA A 24 19.40 -20.10 25.93
C ALA A 24 19.94 -20.23 24.49
N ASP A 25 20.19 -21.45 24.01
CA ASP A 25 20.66 -21.70 22.65
C ASP A 25 19.52 -21.55 21.62
N LEU A 26 18.29 -21.97 21.97
CA LEU A 26 17.10 -21.68 21.17
C LEU A 26 16.86 -20.17 21.02
N LEU A 27 17.06 -19.39 22.09
CA LEU A 27 16.98 -17.93 22.04
C LEU A 27 18.11 -17.30 21.20
N ARG A 28 19.36 -17.77 21.37
CA ARG A 28 20.52 -17.27 20.61
C ARG A 28 20.43 -17.52 19.11
N ASN A 29 19.70 -18.55 18.69
CA ASN A 29 19.46 -18.84 17.28
C ASN A 29 18.48 -17.87 16.61
N ARG A 30 17.83 -16.96 17.36
CA ARG A 30 16.91 -15.96 16.83
C ARG A 30 17.62 -14.63 16.62
N VAL A 31 17.67 -14.16 15.36
CA VAL A 31 18.41 -12.95 14.95
C VAL A 31 17.91 -11.66 15.64
N TYR A 32 16.66 -11.65 16.12
CA TYR A 32 16.02 -10.51 16.78
C TYR A 32 16.05 -10.61 18.31
N ILE A 33 16.76 -11.57 18.90
CA ILE A 33 16.90 -11.76 20.35
C ILE A 33 18.37 -11.65 20.75
N GLN A 34 18.65 -10.87 21.78
CA GLN A 34 19.95 -10.84 22.45
C GLN A 34 19.81 -11.37 23.87
N VAL A 35 20.48 -12.48 24.18
CA VAL A 35 20.53 -13.05 25.54
C VAL A 35 21.53 -12.24 26.38
N LEU A 36 21.10 -11.75 27.55
CA LEU A 36 21.94 -10.93 28.44
C LEU A 36 22.75 -11.78 29.43
N GLY A 37 22.25 -12.97 29.79
CA GLY A 37 22.92 -13.91 30.70
C GLY A 37 22.02 -15.07 31.11
N SER A 38 22.60 -16.15 31.62
CA SER A 38 21.89 -17.25 32.27
C SER A 38 22.19 -17.23 33.76
N LYS A 39 21.14 -17.19 34.60
CA LYS A 39 21.11 -17.16 36.07
C LYS A 39 20.92 -15.77 36.72
N TYR A 40 19.65 -15.43 36.93
CA TYR A 40 19.22 -14.70 38.14
C TYR A 40 18.33 -15.60 38.99
N MET A 41 18.66 -15.75 40.28
CA MET A 41 17.77 -16.35 41.27
C MET A 41 16.77 -15.27 41.72
N TYR A 42 15.49 -15.43 41.40
CA TYR A 42 14.44 -14.59 41.97
C TYR A 42 14.06 -15.11 43.36
N PRO A 43 14.06 -14.26 44.42
CA PRO A 43 13.43 -14.60 45.69
C PRO A 43 11.92 -14.70 45.49
N ALA A 44 11.27 -15.67 46.14
CA ALA A 44 9.86 -16.04 46.02
C ALA A 44 8.80 -14.97 46.39
N ALA A 45 9.14 -13.67 46.41
CA ALA A 45 8.35 -12.59 47.00
C ALA A 45 7.90 -11.51 46.02
N ARG A 46 7.46 -11.87 44.81
CA ARG A 46 6.61 -11.01 43.94
C ARG A 46 5.67 -11.87 43.10
N LYS A 47 4.62 -12.41 43.74
CA LYS A 47 3.46 -12.97 43.05
C LYS A 47 2.37 -11.88 42.95
N PRO A 48 1.90 -11.50 41.76
CA PRO A 48 0.66 -10.74 41.61
C PRO A 48 -0.53 -11.61 42.06
N GLU A 49 -1.55 -11.01 42.69
CA GLU A 49 -2.71 -11.66 43.33
C GLU A 49 -3.67 -12.45 42.40
N TYR A 50 -3.28 -12.77 41.17
CA TYR A 50 -4.06 -13.56 40.23
C TYR A 50 -3.42 -14.91 39.96
N PHE A 51 -3.31 -15.76 40.99
CA PHE A 51 -2.95 -17.17 40.82
C PHE A 51 -3.95 -18.07 41.54
N ASN A 52 -4.58 -18.96 40.78
CA ASN A 52 -5.32 -20.09 41.31
C ASN A 52 -4.32 -21.11 41.89
N THR A 53 -4.46 -21.41 43.17
CA THR A 53 -3.43 -21.96 44.05
C THR A 53 -3.24 -23.49 44.02
N GLU A 54 -3.51 -24.18 42.92
CA GLU A 54 -3.46 -25.67 42.92
C GLU A 54 -2.24 -26.30 42.21
N PHE A 55 -1.33 -25.53 41.61
CA PHE A 55 -0.16 -26.08 40.90
C PHE A 55 1.21 -25.79 41.54
N ALA A 56 1.28 -25.22 42.74
CA ALA A 56 2.54 -24.77 43.32
C ALA A 56 2.81 -25.36 44.71
N ALA A 57 3.17 -26.64 44.75
CA ALA A 57 3.81 -27.25 45.90
C ALA A 57 4.85 -28.28 45.42
N ASN A 58 6.03 -27.80 45.02
CA ASN A 58 7.36 -28.46 45.12
C ASN A 58 8.32 -27.97 44.01
N SER A 59 9.04 -26.86 44.24
CA SER A 59 10.43 -26.65 43.81
C SER A 59 10.89 -25.24 44.19
N ASN A 60 12.05 -25.13 44.86
CA ASN A 60 12.59 -23.88 45.41
C ASN A 60 13.62 -23.19 44.47
N GLN A 61 13.63 -23.53 43.17
CA GLN A 61 14.57 -22.95 42.20
C GLN A 61 13.94 -22.88 40.80
N THR A 62 13.40 -21.71 40.43
CA THR A 62 13.12 -21.37 39.03
C THR A 62 14.31 -20.64 38.44
N THR A 63 14.96 -21.24 37.44
CA THR A 63 16.04 -20.60 36.68
C THR A 63 15.44 -19.84 35.49
N GLY A 64 15.72 -18.54 35.42
CA GLY A 64 15.31 -17.69 34.28
C GLY A 64 16.44 -17.43 33.28
N VAL A 65 16.09 -17.25 32.01
CA VAL A 65 16.96 -16.71 30.97
C VAL A 65 16.52 -15.29 30.64
N GLU A 66 17.45 -14.34 30.76
CA GLU A 66 17.20 -12.92 30.46
C GLU A 66 17.54 -12.62 29.01
N PHE A 67 16.64 -11.91 28.33
CA PHE A 67 16.85 -11.51 26.94
C PHE A 67 16.17 -10.19 26.62
N VAL A 68 16.66 -9.53 25.56
CA VAL A 68 16.09 -8.30 25.00
C VAL A 68 15.78 -8.48 23.54
N LEU A 69 14.79 -7.74 23.04
CA LEU A 69 14.44 -7.74 21.63
C LEU A 69 15.34 -6.74 20.87
N ARG A 70 15.93 -7.20 19.78
CA ARG A 70 16.86 -6.47 18.91
C ARG A 70 16.57 -6.77 17.43
N PRO A 71 15.35 -6.48 16.92
CA PRO A 71 15.08 -6.66 15.50
C PRO A 71 16.05 -5.83 14.63
N PRO A 72 16.64 -6.39 13.56
CA PRO A 72 17.70 -5.73 12.78
C PRO A 72 17.34 -4.36 12.18
N THR A 73 16.05 -4.07 11.99
CA THR A 73 15.58 -2.84 11.34
C THR A 73 15.15 -1.74 12.31
N ILE A 74 15.21 -1.98 13.63
CA ILE A 74 14.92 -0.97 14.65
C ILE A 74 16.18 -0.67 15.43
N THR A 75 16.69 0.56 15.32
CA THR A 75 17.97 0.96 15.94
C THR A 75 17.82 1.97 17.06
N ASP A 76 16.69 2.69 17.16
CA ASP A 76 16.44 3.63 18.23
C ASP A 76 16.02 2.91 19.53
N GLU A 77 16.69 3.22 20.64
CA GLU A 77 16.47 2.56 21.94
C GLU A 77 15.09 2.86 22.54
N ASN A 78 14.52 4.05 22.30
CA ASN A 78 13.16 4.36 22.77
C ASN A 78 12.11 3.60 21.96
N GLU A 79 12.34 3.45 20.66
CA GLU A 79 11.51 2.60 19.80
C GLU A 79 11.57 1.13 20.23
N LEU A 80 12.77 0.60 20.53
CA LEU A 80 12.94 -0.77 21.04
C LEU A 80 12.19 -1.00 22.36
N LYS A 81 12.19 0.00 23.25
CA LYS A 81 11.43 -0.06 24.51
C LYS A 81 9.93 -0.10 24.28
N THR A 82 9.43 0.79 23.41
CA THR A 82 8.01 0.82 23.01
C THR A 82 7.57 -0.48 22.34
N LEU A 83 8.41 -1.02 21.46
CA LEU A 83 8.19 -2.29 20.79
C LEU A 83 8.09 -3.42 21.79
N SER A 84 9.05 -3.53 22.71
CA SER A 84 9.09 -4.61 23.71
C SER A 84 7.86 -4.60 24.62
N ALA A 85 7.45 -3.43 25.12
CA ALA A 85 6.22 -3.28 25.89
C ALA A 85 4.97 -3.69 25.10
N THR A 86 4.94 -3.40 23.80
CA THR A 86 3.83 -3.78 22.92
C THR A 86 3.82 -5.29 22.65
N VAL A 87 4.98 -5.88 22.39
CA VAL A 87 5.13 -7.33 22.18
C VAL A 87 4.64 -8.10 23.39
N TYR A 88 5.03 -7.69 24.60
CA TYR A 88 4.59 -8.33 25.84
C TYR A 88 3.06 -8.26 26.03
N ARG A 89 2.46 -7.08 25.81
CA ARG A 89 0.99 -6.92 25.90
C ARG A 89 0.25 -7.81 24.89
N GLN A 90 0.73 -7.90 23.65
CA GLN A 90 0.13 -8.75 22.63
C GLN A 90 0.31 -10.25 22.93
N TRP A 91 1.44 -10.62 23.53
CA TRP A 91 1.71 -11.99 23.96
C TRP A 91 0.73 -12.44 25.05
N LEU A 92 0.51 -11.61 26.07
CA LEU A 92 -0.50 -11.86 27.12
C LEU A 92 -1.91 -12.04 26.52
N LYS A 93 -2.31 -11.17 25.58
CA LYS A 93 -3.62 -11.29 24.92
C LYS A 93 -3.76 -12.59 24.12
N LYS A 94 -2.71 -13.03 23.44
CA LYS A 94 -2.71 -14.31 22.71
C LYS A 94 -2.79 -15.51 23.66
N LEU A 95 -2.14 -15.44 24.82
CA LEU A 95 -2.26 -16.46 25.86
C LEU A 95 -3.69 -16.64 26.35
N GLU A 96 -4.41 -15.55 26.62
CA GLU A 96 -5.79 -15.59 27.12
C GLU A 96 -6.77 -16.22 26.12
N THR A 97 -6.50 -16.09 24.82
CA THR A 97 -7.40 -16.54 23.74
C THR A 97 -7.06 -17.91 23.16
N SER A 98 -5.90 -18.49 23.51
CA SER A 98 -5.43 -19.73 22.91
C SER A 98 -5.58 -20.91 23.87
N ALA A 99 -6.55 -21.79 23.59
CA ALA A 99 -6.75 -23.05 24.33
C ALA A 99 -5.55 -24.03 24.21
N SER A 100 -4.61 -23.79 23.29
CA SER A 100 -3.48 -24.68 23.00
C SER A 100 -2.21 -24.41 23.81
N MET A 101 -2.25 -23.54 24.82
CA MET A 101 -1.06 -23.09 25.56
C MET A 101 -0.82 -23.87 26.88
N LEU A 102 -1.38 -25.07 27.05
CA LEU A 102 -1.00 -25.94 28.16
C LEU A 102 0.49 -26.31 28.03
N GLY A 103 1.31 -25.88 29.00
CA GLY A 103 2.76 -26.16 29.02
C GLY A 103 3.64 -25.09 28.35
N CYS A 104 3.12 -23.90 28.02
CA CYS A 104 3.96 -22.78 27.63
C CYS A 104 4.77 -22.25 28.82
N PRO A 105 6.06 -21.92 28.64
CA PRO A 105 6.88 -21.35 29.70
C PRO A 105 6.37 -19.95 30.08
N GLU A 106 6.53 -19.60 31.36
CA GLU A 106 6.20 -18.26 31.86
C GLU A 106 7.22 -17.25 31.32
N ILE A 107 6.72 -16.14 30.78
CA ILE A 107 7.55 -15.02 30.31
C ILE A 107 7.06 -13.76 31.04
N GLN A 108 8.00 -13.02 31.62
CA GLN A 108 7.74 -11.72 32.22
C GLN A 108 8.54 -10.63 31.50
N PHE A 109 8.05 -9.39 31.55
CA PHE A 109 8.73 -8.21 30.99
C PHE A 109 8.91 -7.14 32.07
N ASP A 110 10.15 -6.69 32.26
CA ASP A 110 10.50 -5.56 33.11
C ASP A 110 10.65 -4.29 32.26
N GLU A 111 9.64 -3.40 32.35
CA GLU A 111 9.62 -2.13 31.61
C GLU A 111 10.74 -1.17 32.00
N LYS A 112 11.27 -1.27 33.24
CA LYS A 112 12.33 -0.38 33.72
C LYS A 112 13.65 -0.72 33.03
N PHE A 113 13.94 -2.00 32.88
CA PHE A 113 15.17 -2.50 32.26
C PHE A 113 15.02 -2.89 30.79
N ASN A 114 13.80 -2.81 30.24
CA ASN A 114 13.48 -3.26 28.89
C ASN A 114 13.91 -4.71 28.64
N CYS A 115 13.65 -5.59 29.61
CA CYS A 115 14.19 -6.95 29.65
C CYS A 115 13.07 -7.98 29.81
N PHE A 116 13.14 -9.06 29.07
CA PHE A 116 12.28 -10.23 29.23
C PHE A 116 12.99 -11.29 30.08
N VAL A 117 12.22 -12.01 30.87
CA VAL A 117 12.66 -13.17 31.64
C VAL A 117 11.81 -14.36 31.23
N LEU A 118 12.46 -15.35 30.62
CA LEU A 118 11.86 -16.66 30.33
C LEU A 118 12.12 -17.58 31.53
N PHE A 119 11.07 -17.97 32.25
CA PHE A 119 11.17 -18.92 33.34
C PHE A 119 11.12 -20.34 32.82
N LEU A 120 12.15 -21.11 33.15
CA LEU A 120 12.20 -22.54 32.87
C LEU A 120 11.69 -23.27 34.12
N PRO A 121 10.79 -24.26 33.98
CA PRO A 121 10.41 -25.09 35.11
C PRO A 121 11.57 -26.00 35.52
N GLY A 122 11.42 -26.65 36.68
CA GLY A 122 12.52 -27.35 37.35
C GLY A 122 13.07 -28.53 36.55
N PRO A 123 14.24 -29.09 36.94
CA PRO A 123 14.85 -30.23 36.26
C PRO A 123 13.98 -31.51 36.22
N GLU A 124 12.89 -31.57 36.97
CA GLU A 124 11.91 -32.66 36.97
C GLU A 124 10.71 -32.41 36.04
N ASP A 125 10.54 -31.18 35.55
CA ASP A 125 9.47 -30.78 34.66
C ASP A 125 9.98 -30.74 33.20
N LEU A 126 9.60 -31.72 32.38
CA LEU A 126 9.77 -31.58 30.94
C LEU A 126 8.89 -30.40 30.46
N VAL A 127 9.48 -29.23 30.18
CA VAL A 127 8.93 -28.45 29.05
C VAL A 127 9.28 -29.28 27.84
N PRO A 128 8.30 -29.81 27.10
CA PRO A 128 8.62 -30.37 25.80
C PRO A 128 9.26 -29.21 25.02
N ASP A 129 10.43 -29.39 24.41
CA ASP A 129 11.08 -28.36 23.58
C ASP A 129 10.09 -27.66 22.63
N LEU A 130 9.05 -28.40 22.22
CA LEU A 130 7.89 -27.94 21.47
C LEU A 130 7.13 -26.75 22.09
N GLY A 131 6.88 -26.73 23.40
CA GLY A 131 6.17 -25.65 24.10
C GLY A 131 6.99 -24.36 24.18
N LEU A 132 8.30 -24.49 24.38
CA LEU A 132 9.22 -23.36 24.32
C LEU A 132 9.34 -22.80 22.90
N VAL A 133 9.53 -23.67 21.90
CA VAL A 133 9.56 -23.26 20.50
C VAL A 133 8.27 -22.54 20.10
N ALA A 134 7.11 -23.07 20.47
CA ALA A 134 5.83 -22.43 20.19
C ALA A 134 5.71 -21.04 20.83
N ALA A 135 6.14 -20.87 22.09
CA ALA A 135 6.13 -19.56 22.75
C ALA A 135 7.05 -18.55 22.04
N LEU A 136 8.24 -18.97 21.62
CA LEU A 136 9.18 -18.12 20.89
C LEU A 136 8.68 -17.79 19.47
N ASP A 137 8.05 -18.72 18.78
CA ASP A 137 7.44 -18.49 17.46
C ASP A 137 6.27 -17.50 17.56
N ILE A 138 5.49 -17.53 18.65
CA ILE A 138 4.45 -16.53 18.92
C ILE A 138 5.08 -15.14 19.11
N ILE A 139 6.14 -15.03 19.92
CA ILE A 139 6.87 -13.77 20.12
C ILE A 139 7.42 -13.27 18.78
N GLU A 140 8.05 -14.14 17.98
CA GLU A 140 8.57 -13.81 16.65
C GLU A 140 7.48 -13.25 15.74
N SER A 141 6.33 -13.93 15.68
CA SER A 141 5.17 -13.51 14.89
C SER A 141 4.68 -12.12 15.31
N ILE A 142 4.64 -11.83 16.61
CA ILE A 142 4.26 -10.51 17.12
C ILE A 142 5.31 -9.46 16.73
N ILE A 143 6.60 -9.73 16.94
CA ILE A 143 7.70 -8.81 16.61
C ILE A 143 7.67 -8.45 15.12
N LEU A 144 7.56 -9.45 14.24
CA LEU A 144 7.43 -9.25 12.80
C LEU A 144 6.21 -8.38 12.47
N ALA A 145 5.05 -8.71 13.05
CA ALA A 145 3.84 -7.97 12.80
C ALA A 145 3.93 -6.50 13.28
N GLU A 146 4.57 -6.22 14.42
CA GLU A 146 4.82 -4.85 14.91
C GLU A 146 5.82 -4.10 14.04
N CYS A 147 6.93 -4.73 13.64
CA CYS A 147 7.93 -4.10 12.78
C CYS A 147 7.39 -3.81 11.37
N VAL A 148 6.61 -4.74 10.78
CA VAL A 148 5.92 -4.48 9.51
C VAL A 148 4.97 -3.30 9.65
N ALA A 149 4.11 -3.28 10.68
CA ALA A 149 3.16 -2.19 10.88
C ALA A 149 3.87 -0.82 11.01
N LYS A 150 5.03 -0.77 11.67
CA LYS A 150 5.88 0.43 11.71
C LYS A 150 6.45 0.78 10.33
N HIS A 151 7.12 -0.15 9.65
CA HIS A 151 7.73 0.15 8.36
C HIS A 151 6.71 0.56 7.28
N LEU A 152 5.47 0.04 7.33
CA LEU A 152 4.41 0.47 6.42
C LEU A 152 4.09 1.96 6.51
N THR A 153 4.46 2.65 7.60
CA THR A 153 4.28 4.11 7.79
C THR A 153 5.53 4.94 7.53
N GLU A 154 6.62 4.33 7.08
CA GLU A 154 7.92 4.98 6.85
C GLU A 154 8.26 5.13 5.36
N GLY A 155 9.24 5.97 5.04
CA GLY A 155 9.78 6.13 3.69
C GLY A 155 8.78 6.69 2.68
N GLY A 156 7.87 7.55 3.16
CA GLY A 156 6.95 8.36 2.37
C GLY A 156 6.87 9.77 2.94
N ASP A 157 5.72 10.44 2.80
CA ASP A 157 5.51 11.76 3.41
C ASP A 157 4.60 11.70 4.66
N ASP A 158 4.27 12.87 5.19
CA ASP A 158 3.48 13.05 6.41
C ASP A 158 2.07 12.44 6.38
N ARG A 159 1.57 12.02 5.21
CA ARG A 159 0.30 11.32 5.07
C ARG A 159 0.38 9.87 5.53
N LEU A 160 1.58 9.31 5.70
CA LEU A 160 1.78 8.01 6.33
C LEU A 160 1.83 8.06 7.85
N HIS A 161 2.16 9.21 8.44
CA HIS A 161 2.26 9.35 9.88
C HIS A 161 0.92 9.02 10.55
N LEU A 162 1.00 8.27 11.65
CA LEU A 162 -0.16 7.91 12.44
C LEU A 162 -0.45 9.01 13.45
N ASP A 163 -1.74 9.27 13.64
CA ASP A 163 -2.22 10.01 14.80
C ASP A 163 -2.03 9.15 16.06
N PRO A 164 -1.34 9.64 17.11
CA PRO A 164 -1.02 8.84 18.30
C PRO A 164 -2.23 8.34 19.09
N ASP A 165 -3.34 9.07 19.04
CA ASP A 165 -4.55 8.75 19.81
C ASP A 165 -5.41 7.70 19.10
N THR A 166 -5.47 7.78 17.77
CA THR A 166 -6.35 6.93 16.94
C THR A 166 -5.62 5.80 16.24
N GLY A 167 -4.30 5.85 16.11
CA GLY A 167 -3.48 4.80 15.48
C GLY A 167 -3.67 4.66 13.97
N VAL A 168 -4.23 5.68 13.31
CA VAL A 168 -4.50 5.70 11.87
C VAL A 168 -3.84 6.89 11.20
N ASN A 169 -3.60 6.79 9.89
CA ASN A 169 -2.98 7.86 9.12
C ASN A 169 -4.01 8.93 8.67
N LYS A 170 -3.58 9.93 7.88
CA LYS A 170 -4.48 10.99 7.34
C LYS A 170 -5.60 10.48 6.42
N TYR A 171 -5.55 9.21 6.02
CA TYR A 171 -6.61 8.53 5.27
C TYR A 171 -7.54 7.72 6.17
N PHE A 172 -7.31 7.75 7.48
CA PHE A 172 -7.93 6.93 8.51
C PHE A 172 -7.61 5.44 8.40
N CYS A 173 -6.60 5.04 7.61
CA CYS A 173 -6.22 3.63 7.50
C CYS A 173 -5.21 3.26 8.61
N PRO A 174 -5.42 2.15 9.33
CA PRO A 174 -4.40 1.57 10.19
C PRO A 174 -3.31 0.86 9.35
N PRO A 175 -2.09 0.68 9.88
CA PRO A 175 -1.02 -0.05 9.21
C PRO A 175 -1.15 -1.58 9.35
N ARG A 176 -2.37 -2.08 9.55
CA ARG A 176 -2.69 -3.50 9.81
C ARG A 176 -3.98 -3.89 9.10
N PRO A 177 -4.20 -5.19 8.81
CA PRO A 177 -5.49 -5.65 8.33
C PRO A 177 -6.61 -5.28 9.31
N VAL A 178 -7.74 -4.86 8.75
CA VAL A 178 -8.95 -4.51 9.51
C VAL A 178 -9.82 -5.76 9.75
N PRO A 179 -10.70 -5.76 10.76
CA PRO A 179 -11.65 -6.84 11.01
C PRO A 179 -12.57 -7.14 9.80
N ASP A 180 -13.07 -8.36 9.68
CA ASP A 180 -13.82 -8.82 8.49
C ASP A 180 -15.20 -8.15 8.37
N GLU A 181 -15.78 -7.73 9.50
CA GLU A 181 -17.02 -6.96 9.58
C GLU A 181 -16.89 -5.53 9.02
N THR A 182 -15.65 -5.05 8.83
CA THR A 182 -15.37 -3.72 8.30
C THR A 182 -15.72 -3.62 6.82
N ILE A 183 -16.52 -2.62 6.45
CA ILE A 183 -16.84 -2.36 5.04
C ILE A 183 -15.69 -1.61 4.37
N GLN A 184 -14.99 -2.25 3.43
CA GLN A 184 -13.88 -1.62 2.68
C GLN A 184 -14.30 -1.16 1.27
N ARG A 185 -14.42 0.15 1.05
CA ARG A 185 -14.78 0.80 -0.24
C ARG A 185 -13.89 2.01 -0.56
N SER A 186 -12.70 2.09 0.05
CA SER A 186 -11.77 3.22 -0.06
C SER A 186 -10.67 3.05 -1.13
N SER A 187 -10.68 1.95 -1.88
CA SER A 187 -9.68 1.55 -2.91
C SER A 187 -9.49 2.53 -4.09
N CYS A 188 -10.06 3.73 -4.05
CA CYS A 188 -9.79 4.84 -4.97
C CYS A 188 -8.95 5.97 -4.32
N THR A 189 -8.48 5.75 -3.09
CA THR A 189 -7.67 6.69 -2.30
C THR A 189 -6.53 5.98 -1.58
N CYS A 190 -6.85 5.11 -0.62
CA CYS A 190 -5.93 4.37 0.24
C CYS A 190 -6.70 3.19 0.86
N SER A 191 -5.99 2.11 1.18
CA SER A 191 -6.53 0.93 1.84
C SER A 191 -5.64 0.52 3.01
N ALA A 192 -6.23 -0.12 4.02
CA ALA A 192 -5.47 -0.96 4.94
C ALA A 192 -4.90 -2.17 4.17
N PRO A 193 -3.75 -2.74 4.59
CA PRO A 193 -3.23 -3.94 3.93
C PRO A 193 -4.25 -5.09 4.01
N SER A 194 -4.37 -5.87 2.94
CA SER A 194 -5.08 -7.15 3.00
C SER A 194 -4.35 -8.12 3.96
N ARG A 195 -5.07 -9.12 4.47
CA ARG A 195 -4.45 -10.17 5.32
C ARG A 195 -3.31 -10.88 4.59
N CYS A 196 -3.55 -11.30 3.34
CA CYS A 196 -2.55 -11.97 2.51
C CYS A 196 -1.33 -11.08 2.27
N GLY A 197 -1.54 -9.83 1.85
CA GLY A 197 -0.46 -8.88 1.63
C GLY A 197 0.37 -8.63 2.89
N PHE A 198 -0.29 -8.46 4.05
CA PHE A 198 0.39 -8.26 5.33
C PHE A 198 1.25 -9.47 5.73
N VAL A 199 0.74 -10.70 5.53
CA VAL A 199 1.52 -11.92 5.77
C VAL A 199 2.73 -12.00 4.84
N THR A 200 2.57 -11.68 3.54
CA THR A 200 3.69 -11.63 2.60
C THR A 200 4.75 -10.61 3.04
N ALA A 201 4.33 -9.44 3.54
CA ALA A 201 5.25 -8.44 4.08
C ALA A 201 6.00 -8.95 5.32
N CYS A 202 5.34 -9.65 6.25
CA CYS A 202 6.01 -10.29 7.39
C CYS A 202 7.05 -11.32 6.93
N ASN A 203 6.70 -12.18 5.98
CA ASN A 203 7.61 -13.20 5.47
C ASN A 203 8.82 -12.57 4.77
N LEU A 204 8.61 -11.51 3.98
CA LEU A 204 9.71 -10.81 3.31
C LEU A 204 10.65 -10.14 4.32
N LEU A 205 10.10 -9.47 5.34
CA LEU A 205 10.91 -8.85 6.39
C LEU A 205 11.74 -9.90 7.14
N GLN A 206 11.14 -11.06 7.46
CA GLN A 206 11.83 -12.17 8.09
C GLN A 206 12.99 -12.68 7.22
N GLN A 207 12.76 -12.87 5.91
CA GLN A 207 13.82 -13.30 4.98
C GLN A 207 14.99 -12.31 4.94
N ILE A 208 14.71 -11.00 4.97
CA ILE A 208 15.75 -9.96 5.02
C ILE A 208 16.53 -10.05 6.34
N TRP A 209 15.84 -10.18 7.47
CA TRP A 209 16.49 -10.29 8.79
C TRP A 209 17.37 -11.54 8.90
N LEU A 210 16.95 -12.66 8.33
CA LEU A 210 17.72 -13.90 8.29
C LEU A 210 18.84 -13.89 7.24
N GLY A 211 18.95 -12.83 6.43
CA GLY A 211 19.92 -12.75 5.31
C GLY A 211 19.62 -13.74 4.18
N ALA A 212 18.40 -14.27 4.10
CA ALA A 212 17.96 -15.20 3.05
C ALA A 212 17.74 -14.50 1.69
N ILE A 213 17.51 -13.18 1.72
CA ILE A 213 17.43 -12.32 0.54
C ILE A 213 18.04 -10.94 0.86
N ASP A 214 18.83 -10.37 -0.04
CA ASP A 214 19.25 -8.96 0.10
C ASP A 214 18.10 -8.01 -0.29
N PHE A 215 18.10 -6.83 0.31
CA PHE A 215 17.12 -5.79 0.03
C PHE A 215 17.05 -5.40 -1.46
N ASP A 216 18.19 -5.27 -2.13
CA ASP A 216 18.26 -4.86 -3.55
C ASP A 216 17.65 -5.94 -4.45
N ASP A 217 17.96 -7.21 -4.15
CA ASP A 217 17.39 -8.37 -4.85
C ASP A 217 15.88 -8.49 -4.61
N ALA A 218 15.41 -8.19 -3.39
CA ALA A 218 13.99 -8.15 -3.07
C ALA A 218 13.25 -7.04 -3.85
N CYS A 219 13.87 -5.88 -4.04
CA CYS A 219 13.34 -4.83 -4.91
C CYS A 219 13.23 -5.31 -6.37
N GLU A 220 14.20 -6.08 -6.87
CA GLU A 220 14.18 -6.64 -8.22
C GLU A 220 13.13 -7.75 -8.39
N ASP A 221 12.92 -8.59 -7.37
CA ASP A 221 11.84 -9.58 -7.35
C ASP A 221 10.46 -8.89 -7.41
N VAL A 222 10.26 -7.79 -6.69
CA VAL A 222 9.04 -6.96 -6.81
C VAL A 222 8.81 -6.48 -8.24
N ARG A 223 9.84 -5.98 -8.93
CA ARG A 223 9.71 -5.54 -10.34
C ARG A 223 9.32 -6.70 -11.23
N THR A 224 9.94 -7.85 -11.06
CA THR A 224 9.66 -9.07 -11.83
C THR A 224 8.22 -9.54 -11.62
N LYS A 225 7.75 -9.61 -10.38
CA LYS A 225 6.36 -9.95 -10.04
C LYS A 225 5.38 -8.95 -10.61
N MET A 226 5.67 -7.65 -10.55
CA MET A 226 4.83 -6.62 -11.13
C MET A 226 4.72 -6.77 -12.66
N LYS A 227 5.84 -6.95 -13.37
CA LYS A 227 5.86 -7.19 -14.83
C LYS A 227 5.01 -8.43 -15.19
N ARG A 228 5.16 -9.52 -14.43
CA ARG A 228 4.38 -10.75 -14.61
C ARG A 228 2.88 -10.53 -14.38
N ALA A 229 2.51 -9.80 -13.34
CA ALA A 229 1.11 -9.56 -12.99
C ALA A 229 0.41 -8.64 -14.00
N LEU A 230 1.11 -7.66 -14.57
CA LEU A 230 0.54 -6.73 -15.56
C LEU A 230 0.25 -7.40 -16.92
N ARG A 231 1.03 -8.44 -17.30
CA ARG A 231 0.86 -9.19 -18.57
C ARG A 231 0.78 -8.30 -19.81
N LEU A 232 1.67 -7.31 -19.90
CA LEU A 232 1.72 -6.36 -21.02
C LEU A 232 2.33 -7.02 -22.26
N GLU A 233 1.78 -6.71 -23.43
CA GLU A 233 2.29 -7.17 -24.73
C GLU A 233 3.56 -6.44 -25.13
N THR A 234 3.74 -5.19 -24.68
CA THR A 234 4.97 -4.41 -24.90
C THR A 234 6.14 -5.13 -24.22
N PRO A 235 7.12 -5.67 -24.98
CA PRO A 235 8.05 -6.66 -24.44
C PRO A 235 9.20 -6.03 -23.65
N SER A 236 9.51 -4.76 -23.88
CA SER A 236 10.66 -4.08 -23.27
C SER A 236 10.27 -2.78 -22.61
N TYR A 237 10.18 -2.83 -21.28
CA TYR A 237 10.08 -1.67 -20.41
C TYR A 237 10.73 -1.99 -19.07
N GLU A 238 11.20 -0.94 -18.41
CA GLU A 238 11.71 -1.02 -17.05
C GLU A 238 10.74 -0.48 -16.02
N VAL A 239 10.94 -0.90 -14.78
CA VAL A 239 10.12 -0.51 -13.64
C VAL A 239 10.99 0.24 -12.67
N ILE A 240 10.68 1.51 -12.45
CA ILE A 240 11.31 2.34 -11.42
C ILE A 240 10.31 2.53 -10.29
N LEU A 241 10.67 2.09 -9.09
CA LEU A 241 9.81 2.21 -7.92
C LEU A 241 9.82 3.64 -7.40
N HIS A 242 8.70 4.11 -6.84
CA HIS A 242 8.59 5.42 -6.22
C HIS A 242 7.73 5.35 -4.95
N PRO A 243 8.01 6.18 -3.93
CA PRO A 243 7.18 6.24 -2.74
C PRO A 243 5.72 6.56 -3.03
N SER A 244 5.39 7.44 -3.98
CA SER A 244 3.98 7.66 -4.37
C SER A 244 3.84 8.01 -5.85
N GLY A 245 2.61 8.00 -6.34
CA GLY A 245 2.31 8.46 -7.70
C GLY A 245 2.67 9.93 -7.93
N SER A 246 2.65 10.77 -6.88
CA SER A 246 3.10 12.17 -7.02
C SER A 246 4.62 12.30 -7.00
N ASP A 247 5.33 11.45 -6.25
CA ASP A 247 6.81 11.41 -6.30
C ASP A 247 7.30 10.92 -7.67
N ALA A 248 6.56 10.01 -8.28
CA ALA A 248 6.83 9.45 -9.61
C ALA A 248 6.84 10.52 -10.73
N GLU A 249 6.14 11.64 -10.55
CA GLU A 249 6.07 12.74 -11.54
C GLU A 249 7.41 13.46 -11.75
N LEU A 250 8.35 13.33 -10.80
CA LEU A 250 9.69 13.94 -10.94
C LEU A 250 10.51 13.26 -12.04
N LEU A 251 10.31 11.97 -12.28
CA LEU A 251 11.08 11.20 -13.27
C LEU A 251 10.75 11.63 -14.72
N PRO A 252 9.48 11.74 -15.15
CA PRO A 252 9.14 12.28 -16.45
C PRO A 252 9.72 13.67 -16.71
N LEU A 253 9.70 14.56 -15.70
CA LEU A 253 10.30 15.89 -15.82
C LEU A 253 11.83 15.80 -15.96
N ALA A 254 12.50 14.97 -15.16
CA ALA A 254 13.94 14.76 -15.26
C ALA A 254 14.36 14.26 -16.65
N TYR A 255 13.63 13.28 -17.18
CA TYR A 255 13.83 12.80 -18.55
C TYR A 255 13.58 13.90 -19.58
N ALA A 256 12.46 14.63 -19.48
CA ALA A 256 12.12 15.70 -20.41
C ALA A 256 13.20 16.79 -20.47
N LEU A 257 13.78 17.16 -19.32
CA LEU A 257 14.90 18.10 -19.25
C LEU A 257 16.14 17.60 -19.99
N SER A 258 16.51 16.33 -19.79
CA SER A 258 17.63 15.70 -20.50
C SER A 258 17.37 15.63 -22.01
N LYS A 259 16.17 15.18 -22.41
CA LYS A 259 15.78 15.07 -23.82
C LYS A 259 15.72 16.43 -24.51
N ALA A 260 15.09 17.43 -23.87
CA ALA A 260 15.01 18.79 -24.38
C ALA A 260 16.40 19.38 -24.65
N ARG A 261 17.35 19.17 -23.73
CA ARG A 261 18.74 19.59 -23.93
C ARG A 261 19.38 18.89 -25.13
N ALA A 262 19.19 17.58 -25.26
CA ALA A 262 19.76 16.79 -26.36
C ALA A 262 19.26 17.22 -27.75
N ILE A 263 18.02 17.72 -27.85
CA ILE A 263 17.42 18.15 -29.13
C ILE A 263 17.31 19.68 -29.30
N GLY A 264 17.93 20.46 -28.40
CA GLY A 264 17.97 21.92 -28.51
C GLY A 264 16.64 22.64 -28.26
N CYS A 265 15.77 22.10 -27.40
CA CYS A 265 14.56 22.79 -26.93
C CYS A 265 14.89 23.82 -25.83
N SER A 266 14.19 24.96 -25.84
CA SER A 266 14.53 26.10 -24.96
C SER A 266 13.90 26.02 -23.55
N ASN A 267 12.76 25.34 -23.44
CA ASN A 267 11.99 25.22 -22.20
C ASN A 267 11.14 23.94 -22.19
N ILE A 268 10.69 23.57 -20.99
CA ILE A 268 9.67 22.54 -20.80
C ILE A 268 8.31 23.21 -20.61
N VAL A 269 7.31 22.75 -21.35
CA VAL A 269 5.90 23.04 -21.10
C VAL A 269 5.25 21.75 -20.64
N ASN A 270 4.95 21.68 -19.35
CA ASN A 270 4.32 20.54 -18.72
C ASN A 270 2.81 20.80 -18.55
N ILE A 271 1.98 20.03 -19.25
CA ILE A 271 0.53 20.19 -19.27
C ILE A 271 -0.10 19.08 -18.42
N VAL A 272 -0.61 19.46 -17.26
CA VAL A 272 -1.28 18.57 -16.32
C VAL A 272 -2.78 18.59 -16.61
N VAL A 273 -3.28 17.47 -17.12
CA VAL A 273 -4.70 17.28 -17.42
C VAL A 273 -5.45 16.79 -16.18
N ALA A 274 -6.77 16.99 -16.18
CA ALA A 274 -7.65 16.66 -15.06
C ALA A 274 -7.19 17.30 -13.74
N ALA A 275 -6.62 18.50 -13.80
CA ALA A 275 -6.13 19.25 -12.65
C ALA A 275 -7.24 19.40 -11.57
N GLY A 276 -6.85 19.23 -10.30
CA GLY A 276 -7.79 19.14 -9.16
C GLY A 276 -8.37 17.73 -8.93
N GLU A 277 -8.48 16.91 -9.98
CA GLU A 277 -8.91 15.51 -9.88
C GLU A 277 -7.78 14.49 -10.00
N VAL A 278 -6.52 14.92 -10.12
CA VAL A 278 -5.31 14.10 -9.97
C VAL A 278 -4.70 14.24 -8.57
N GLY A 279 -3.56 13.60 -8.31
CA GLY A 279 -2.81 13.76 -7.04
C GLY A 279 -2.57 15.23 -6.71
N SER A 280 -2.73 15.63 -5.45
CA SER A 280 -2.57 17.03 -5.03
C SER A 280 -1.14 17.56 -5.23
N GLY A 281 -0.15 16.66 -5.24
CA GLY A 281 1.25 17.01 -5.51
C GLY A 281 1.62 17.02 -7.00
N THR A 282 0.75 16.56 -7.90
CA THR A 282 1.10 16.34 -9.32
C THR A 282 1.58 17.62 -10.00
N ALA A 283 0.84 18.73 -9.92
CA ALA A 283 1.22 19.97 -10.59
C ALA A 283 2.54 20.57 -10.06
N ALA A 284 2.76 20.46 -8.75
CA ALA A 284 4.00 20.92 -8.13
C ALA A 284 5.21 20.06 -8.55
N ALA A 285 5.07 18.72 -8.50
CA ALA A 285 6.11 17.79 -8.94
C ALA A 285 6.40 17.91 -10.46
N ALA A 286 5.37 18.10 -11.27
CA ALA A 286 5.46 18.39 -12.71
C ALA A 286 6.23 19.69 -13.01
N GLY A 287 6.32 20.61 -12.03
CA GLY A 287 7.13 21.84 -12.08
C GLY A 287 8.51 21.72 -11.41
N GLY A 288 8.87 20.56 -10.87
CA GLY A 288 10.12 20.33 -10.14
C GLY A 288 10.13 20.99 -8.75
N LEU A 289 8.97 21.05 -8.09
CA LEU A 289 8.81 21.63 -6.76
C LEU A 289 8.50 20.55 -5.71
N HIS A 290 8.98 20.75 -4.50
CA HIS A 290 8.51 20.00 -3.34
C HIS A 290 7.02 20.29 -3.12
N PHE A 291 6.23 19.27 -2.83
CA PHE A 291 4.78 19.39 -2.60
C PHE A 291 4.35 19.02 -1.18
N ASN A 292 5.30 18.53 -0.37
CA ASN A 292 5.16 18.20 1.04
C ASN A 292 6.43 18.68 1.76
N GLU A 293 6.32 18.92 3.07
CA GLU A 293 7.47 19.28 3.92
C GLU A 293 8.30 18.05 4.31
N TYR A 294 7.69 16.87 4.30
CA TYR A 294 8.34 15.60 4.58
C TYR A 294 8.60 14.88 3.25
N VAL A 295 9.87 14.68 2.91
CA VAL A 295 10.26 13.91 1.74
C VAL A 295 10.66 12.48 2.14
N PRO A 296 10.56 11.50 1.22
CA PRO A 296 10.81 10.08 1.53
C PRO A 296 12.17 9.75 2.14
N SER A 297 13.20 10.57 1.87
CA SER A 297 14.52 10.46 2.51
C SER A 297 14.54 10.76 4.02
N GLY A 298 13.44 11.27 4.57
CA GLY A 298 13.33 11.70 5.98
C GLY A 298 13.79 13.15 6.22
N ARG A 299 14.24 13.85 5.18
CA ARG A 299 14.59 15.28 5.28
C ARG A 299 13.34 16.15 5.39
N LEU A 300 13.49 17.27 6.10
CA LEU A 300 12.53 18.36 6.07
C LEU A 300 12.89 19.34 4.95
N VAL A 301 11.90 19.68 4.14
CA VAL A 301 11.98 20.66 3.05
C VAL A 301 10.81 21.62 3.17
N LYS A 302 10.83 22.71 2.41
CA LYS A 302 9.69 23.62 2.35
C LYS A 302 8.81 23.29 1.15
N SER A 303 7.52 23.07 1.38
CA SER A 303 6.57 22.89 0.29
C SER A 303 6.52 24.13 -0.61
N GLY A 304 6.52 23.91 -1.93
CA GLY A 304 6.61 24.93 -2.97
C GLY A 304 8.04 25.36 -3.35
N GLU A 305 9.07 24.98 -2.58
CA GLU A 305 10.45 25.23 -2.99
C GLU A 305 10.91 24.26 -4.08
N ARG A 306 11.92 24.68 -4.82
CA ARG A 306 12.43 23.94 -5.97
C ARG A 306 13.27 22.76 -5.52
N VAL A 307 12.96 21.58 -6.07
CA VAL A 307 13.80 20.40 -5.91
C VAL A 307 15.16 20.69 -6.55
N THR A 308 16.24 20.38 -5.84
CA THR A 308 17.60 20.71 -6.30
C THR A 308 17.90 20.14 -7.68
N GLY A 309 18.43 20.97 -8.59
CA GLY A 309 18.78 20.59 -9.97
C GLY A 309 17.65 20.77 -11.00
N PHE A 310 16.39 20.88 -10.58
CA PHE A 310 15.31 21.26 -11.50
C PHE A 310 15.38 22.76 -11.82
N PRO A 311 15.10 23.19 -13.07
CA PRO A 311 15.28 24.58 -13.46
C PRO A 311 14.03 25.43 -13.20
N THR A 312 14.20 26.76 -13.12
CA THR A 312 13.11 27.72 -12.85
C THR A 312 12.20 27.98 -14.05
N ASN A 313 12.63 27.64 -15.27
CA ASN A 313 11.92 27.94 -16.51
C ASN A 313 10.97 26.83 -16.99
N THR A 314 10.67 25.83 -16.16
CA THR A 314 9.60 24.86 -16.43
C THR A 314 8.24 25.54 -16.27
N VAL A 315 7.43 25.50 -17.33
CA VAL A 315 6.09 26.07 -17.36
C VAL A 315 5.08 24.96 -17.09
N VAL A 316 4.28 25.09 -16.03
CA VAL A 316 3.19 24.15 -15.73
C VAL A 316 1.86 24.78 -16.14
N ILE A 317 1.07 24.05 -16.94
CA ILE A 317 -0.26 24.45 -17.38
C ILE A 317 -1.27 23.42 -16.88
N ASP A 318 -2.16 23.86 -15.99
CA ASP A 318 -3.26 23.04 -15.49
C ASP A 318 -4.48 23.15 -16.41
N ILE A 319 -5.06 22.00 -16.77
CA ILE A 319 -6.35 21.92 -17.45
C ILE A 319 -7.32 21.17 -16.53
N PRO A 320 -8.25 21.87 -15.86
CA PRO A 320 -9.24 21.21 -15.01
C PRO A 320 -10.27 20.47 -15.86
N PRO A 321 -10.76 19.29 -15.42
CA PRO A 321 -11.74 18.50 -16.17
C PRO A 321 -13.16 19.06 -16.03
N ARG A 322 -13.35 19.99 -15.10
CA ARG A 322 -14.64 20.56 -14.73
C ARG A 322 -14.55 22.07 -14.58
N THR A 323 -15.67 22.73 -14.84
CA THR A 323 -15.88 24.14 -14.52
C THR A 323 -16.02 24.35 -13.01
N SER A 324 -16.04 25.60 -12.56
CA SER A 324 -16.29 25.97 -11.16
C SER A 324 -17.67 25.56 -10.63
N THR A 325 -18.60 25.17 -11.51
CA THR A 325 -19.91 24.63 -11.15
C THR A 325 -19.94 23.11 -11.02
N GLY A 326 -18.80 22.43 -11.23
CA GLY A 326 -18.68 20.97 -11.16
C GLY A 326 -19.11 20.24 -12.44
N CYS A 327 -19.47 20.97 -13.49
CA CYS A 327 -19.82 20.41 -14.80
C CYS A 327 -18.57 20.04 -15.59
N LEU A 328 -18.60 18.95 -16.35
CA LEU A 328 -17.49 18.58 -17.23
C LEU A 328 -17.22 19.69 -18.27
N VAL A 329 -15.94 19.94 -18.53
CA VAL A 329 -15.52 20.85 -19.61
C VAL A 329 -15.92 20.23 -20.94
N PHE A 330 -16.69 20.97 -21.73
CA PHE A 330 -17.10 20.55 -23.06
C PHE A 330 -15.91 20.56 -24.02
N ASN A 331 -15.77 19.51 -24.84
CA ASN A 331 -14.72 19.39 -25.85
C ASN A 331 -13.28 19.54 -25.30
N TYR A 332 -12.98 18.77 -24.24
CA TYR A 332 -11.71 18.78 -23.53
C TYR A 332 -10.47 18.62 -24.44
N ASP A 333 -10.58 17.83 -25.51
CA ASP A 333 -9.49 17.64 -26.48
C ASP A 333 -9.12 18.94 -27.22
N ASN A 334 -10.10 19.78 -27.54
CA ASN A 334 -9.84 21.07 -28.17
C ASN A 334 -9.22 22.05 -27.19
N GLU A 335 -9.65 22.07 -25.93
CA GLU A 335 -9.00 22.86 -24.87
C GLU A 335 -7.50 22.50 -24.79
N LEU A 336 -7.15 21.21 -24.79
CA LEU A 336 -5.75 20.78 -24.81
C LEU A 336 -5.01 21.30 -26.05
N LYS A 337 -5.58 21.16 -27.26
CA LYS A 337 -4.95 21.67 -28.49
C LYS A 337 -4.70 23.17 -28.42
N GLU A 338 -5.67 23.95 -27.95
CA GLU A 338 -5.56 25.40 -27.80
C GLU A 338 -4.44 25.78 -26.82
N ARG A 339 -4.27 25.07 -25.71
CA ARG A 339 -3.15 25.28 -24.77
C ARG A 339 -1.80 25.00 -25.42
N VAL A 340 -1.68 23.90 -26.18
CA VAL A 340 -0.44 23.58 -26.89
C VAL A 340 -0.15 24.62 -27.98
N GLU A 341 -1.17 25.09 -28.72
CA GLU A 341 -1.01 26.16 -29.72
C GLU A 341 -0.58 27.49 -29.09
N ALA A 342 -1.18 27.88 -27.97
CA ALA A 342 -0.79 29.07 -27.23
C ALA A 342 0.66 28.97 -26.74
N ALA A 343 1.08 27.80 -26.26
CA ALA A 343 2.46 27.55 -25.85
C ALA A 343 3.45 27.60 -27.03
N CYS A 344 3.09 27.04 -28.19
CA CYS A 344 3.88 27.16 -29.42
C CYS A 344 4.07 28.61 -29.88
N LYS A 345 3.09 29.50 -29.61
CA LYS A 345 3.19 30.94 -29.91
C LYS A 345 4.02 31.70 -28.88
N SER A 346 4.00 31.25 -27.62
CA SER A 346 4.63 31.96 -26.50
C SER A 346 6.10 31.58 -26.29
N TYR A 347 6.48 30.37 -26.67
CA TYR A 347 7.82 29.83 -26.42
C TYR A 347 8.47 29.36 -27.72
N SER A 348 9.75 29.68 -27.89
CA SER A 348 10.53 29.25 -29.06
C SER A 348 11.01 27.82 -28.88
N ASN A 349 10.57 26.90 -29.73
CA ASN A 349 10.97 25.49 -29.69
C ASN A 349 10.81 24.79 -28.30
N PRO A 350 9.61 24.79 -27.68
CA PRO A 350 9.37 24.13 -26.40
C PRO A 350 9.37 22.60 -26.55
N PHE A 351 9.82 21.91 -25.51
CA PHE A 351 9.56 20.48 -25.29
C PHE A 351 8.28 20.34 -24.46
N PHE A 352 7.38 19.48 -24.88
CA PHE A 352 6.09 19.25 -24.22
C PHE A 352 6.13 17.97 -23.39
N VAL A 353 5.67 18.07 -22.15
CA VAL A 353 5.21 16.92 -21.36
C VAL A 353 3.69 17.05 -21.31
N ILE A 354 2.96 16.09 -21.85
CA ILE A 354 1.50 16.11 -21.83
C ILE A 354 1.02 14.91 -21.04
N HIS A 355 0.34 15.19 -19.94
CA HIS A 355 -0.26 14.14 -19.13
C HIS A 355 -1.51 13.59 -19.80
N ALA A 356 -1.74 12.31 -19.59
CA ALA A 356 -3.00 11.61 -19.77
C ALA A 356 -3.37 10.97 -18.43
N VAL A 357 -4.66 10.79 -18.17
CA VAL A 357 -5.17 10.24 -16.92
C VAL A 357 -6.11 9.10 -17.25
N ASP A 358 -5.79 7.91 -16.74
CA ASP A 358 -6.65 6.74 -16.77
C ASP A 358 -7.32 6.52 -15.41
N GLY A 359 -8.40 7.27 -15.22
CA GLY A 359 -9.13 7.32 -13.96
C GLY A 359 -8.69 8.50 -13.10
N SER A 360 -9.37 9.63 -13.27
CA SER A 360 -9.29 10.73 -12.29
C SER A 360 -9.88 10.29 -10.94
N LYS A 361 -9.86 11.16 -9.91
CA LYS A 361 -10.57 10.91 -8.65
C LYS A 361 -12.05 10.57 -8.85
N THR A 362 -12.70 11.06 -9.92
CA THR A 362 -14.09 10.72 -10.29
C THR A 362 -14.18 9.66 -11.41
N GLY A 363 -13.04 9.16 -11.89
CA GLY A 363 -12.91 8.05 -12.85
C GLY A 363 -12.92 8.47 -14.33
N LEU A 364 -12.67 9.74 -14.63
CA LEU A 364 -12.56 10.25 -15.99
C LEU A 364 -11.30 9.71 -16.69
N ARG A 365 -11.38 9.56 -18.02
CA ARG A 365 -10.24 9.30 -18.91
C ARG A 365 -10.06 10.51 -19.82
N LEU A 366 -8.93 11.20 -19.67
CA LEU A 366 -8.67 12.47 -20.34
C LEU A 366 -7.17 12.63 -20.62
N PRO A 367 -6.77 13.25 -21.74
CA PRO A 367 -7.61 13.55 -22.90
C PRO A 367 -7.92 12.26 -23.69
N SER A 368 -8.53 12.36 -24.87
CA SER A 368 -8.69 11.17 -25.71
C SER A 368 -7.36 10.71 -26.33
N GLN A 369 -7.25 9.41 -26.59
CA GLN A 369 -6.12 8.82 -27.30
C GLN A 369 -5.92 9.44 -28.71
N SER A 370 -6.99 9.85 -29.39
CA SER A 370 -6.91 10.41 -30.75
C SER A 370 -6.25 11.79 -30.80
N VAL A 371 -6.50 12.65 -29.80
CA VAL A 371 -5.80 13.95 -29.72
C VAL A 371 -4.33 13.76 -29.36
N LEU A 372 -4.00 12.76 -28.54
CA LEU A 372 -2.60 12.43 -28.25
C LEU A 372 -1.87 11.96 -29.51
N ASP A 373 -2.46 11.07 -30.32
CA ASP A 373 -1.88 10.65 -31.59
C ASP A 373 -1.68 11.83 -32.56
N ALA A 374 -2.66 12.74 -32.66
CA ALA A 374 -2.54 13.95 -33.47
C ALA A 374 -1.41 14.89 -32.98
N LEU A 375 -1.27 15.07 -31.66
CA LEU A 375 -0.22 15.89 -31.07
C LEU A 375 1.16 15.26 -31.23
N ARG A 376 1.27 13.93 -31.13
CA ARG A 376 2.52 13.19 -31.41
C ARG A 376 2.98 13.38 -32.84
N GLN A 377 2.09 13.25 -33.81
CA GLN A 377 2.42 13.48 -35.23
C GLN A 377 2.90 14.91 -35.47
N ARG A 378 2.29 15.89 -34.79
CA ARG A 378 2.62 17.32 -34.94
C ARG A 378 3.91 17.73 -34.24
N LEU A 379 4.11 17.29 -32.99
CA LEU A 379 5.22 17.70 -32.13
C LEU A 379 6.45 16.79 -32.26
N LYS A 380 6.27 15.56 -32.77
CA LYS A 380 7.33 14.57 -32.98
C LYS A 380 8.14 14.32 -31.71
N GLU A 381 9.47 14.32 -31.81
CA GLU A 381 10.41 14.08 -30.70
C GLU A 381 10.37 15.15 -29.59
N ARG A 382 9.65 16.26 -29.77
CA ARG A 382 9.46 17.31 -28.75
C ARG A 382 8.28 17.04 -27.82
N LEU A 383 7.76 15.81 -27.78
CA LEU A 383 6.64 15.44 -26.94
C LEU A 383 6.96 14.16 -26.16
N LEU A 384 6.81 14.25 -24.84
CA LEU A 384 6.62 13.11 -23.95
C LEU A 384 5.15 13.04 -23.53
N VAL A 385 4.53 11.87 -23.67
CA VAL A 385 3.25 11.58 -23.03
C VAL A 385 3.51 10.87 -21.71
N VAL A 386 2.78 11.27 -20.66
CA VAL A 386 2.84 10.66 -19.33
C VAL A 386 1.45 10.20 -18.95
N LEU A 387 1.23 8.89 -18.80
CA LEU A 387 -0.04 8.36 -18.34
C LEU A 387 -0.03 8.23 -16.81
N ASP A 388 -0.90 8.97 -16.13
CA ASP A 388 -1.31 8.64 -14.76
C ASP A 388 -2.36 7.52 -14.79
N ALA A 389 -1.90 6.28 -14.59
CA ALA A 389 -2.73 5.09 -14.42
C ALA A 389 -2.85 4.69 -12.93
N CYS A 390 -2.63 5.62 -11.99
CA CYS A 390 -2.57 5.30 -10.58
C CYS A 390 -3.92 4.91 -9.96
N GLN A 391 -5.04 4.95 -10.69
CA GLN A 391 -6.25 4.27 -10.21
C GLN A 391 -6.18 2.75 -10.39
N GLY A 392 -5.43 2.25 -11.38
CA GLY A 392 -5.24 0.81 -11.62
C GLY A 392 -6.52 0.08 -12.04
N ARG A 393 -7.46 0.76 -12.72
CA ARG A 393 -8.81 0.24 -13.02
C ARG A 393 -9.02 -0.15 -14.48
N SER A 394 -7.91 -0.39 -15.18
CA SER A 394 -7.87 -0.78 -16.58
C SER A 394 -7.00 -2.01 -16.76
N ASP A 395 -7.23 -2.76 -17.83
CA ASP A 395 -6.38 -3.89 -18.18
C ASP A 395 -5.16 -3.50 -19.00
N GLY A 396 -4.32 -4.51 -19.28
CA GLY A 396 -3.03 -4.32 -19.95
C GLY A 396 -3.13 -3.65 -21.33
N GLN A 397 -4.23 -3.86 -22.07
CA GLN A 397 -4.41 -3.24 -23.39
C GLN A 397 -4.43 -1.72 -23.34
N GLU A 398 -4.97 -1.13 -22.27
CA GLU A 398 -4.91 0.32 -22.08
C GLU A 398 -3.45 0.76 -21.91
N LEU A 399 -2.70 0.10 -21.03
CA LEU A 399 -1.32 0.48 -20.74
C LEU A 399 -0.39 0.25 -21.96
N ASP A 400 -0.60 -0.84 -22.69
CA ASP A 400 0.13 -1.17 -23.91
C ASP A 400 -0.06 -0.12 -25.01
N TRP A 401 -1.24 0.48 -25.12
CA TRP A 401 -1.47 1.56 -26.08
C TRP A 401 -0.51 2.74 -25.83
N TYR A 402 -0.28 3.09 -24.56
CA TYR A 402 0.62 4.17 -24.17
C TYR A 402 2.09 3.76 -24.24
N LEU A 403 2.45 2.57 -23.75
CA LEU A 403 3.83 2.08 -23.77
C LEU A 403 4.36 1.88 -25.19
N SER A 404 3.55 1.30 -26.10
CA SER A 404 3.90 1.16 -27.53
C SER A 404 4.09 2.50 -28.25
N ARG A 405 3.72 3.59 -27.57
CA ARG A 405 3.92 4.97 -27.99
C ARG A 405 5.05 5.63 -27.21
N GLU A 406 5.95 4.91 -26.55
CA GLU A 406 7.03 5.52 -25.77
C GLU A 406 6.52 6.53 -24.71
N ALA A 407 5.32 6.31 -24.17
CA ALA A 407 4.83 7.08 -23.02
C ALA A 407 5.35 6.47 -21.72
N MET A 408 5.70 7.31 -20.75
CA MET A 408 5.91 6.82 -19.38
C MET A 408 4.55 6.56 -18.73
N VAL A 409 4.42 5.46 -17.98
CA VAL A 409 3.17 5.10 -17.31
C VAL A 409 3.38 5.05 -15.79
N LEU A 410 2.66 5.89 -15.06
CA LEU A 410 2.67 5.94 -13.60
C LEU A 410 1.61 4.97 -13.08
N VAL A 411 2.02 4.06 -12.20
CA VAL A 411 1.16 3.07 -11.57
C VAL A 411 1.30 3.09 -10.06
N THR A 412 0.31 2.53 -9.36
CA THR A 412 0.42 2.29 -7.92
C THR A 412 -0.41 1.09 -7.50
N ALA A 413 0.07 0.36 -6.48
CA ALA A 413 -0.70 -0.70 -5.86
C ALA A 413 -1.63 -0.19 -4.74
N SER A 414 -1.48 1.05 -4.27
CA SER A 414 -2.15 1.54 -3.06
C SER A 414 -3.59 2.02 -3.25
N LYS A 415 -4.18 1.73 -4.42
CA LYS A 415 -5.58 2.05 -4.75
C LYS A 415 -6.33 0.76 -5.07
N PHE A 416 -6.51 0.45 -6.35
CA PHE A 416 -7.29 -0.71 -6.76
C PHE A 416 -6.75 -2.02 -6.17
N PHE A 417 -5.44 -2.22 -6.16
CA PHE A 417 -4.81 -3.46 -5.66
C PHE A 417 -4.77 -3.57 -4.13
N GLY A 418 -5.20 -2.55 -3.38
CA GLY A 418 -5.37 -2.68 -1.93
C GLY A 418 -4.08 -2.73 -1.11
N ALA A 419 -2.93 -2.34 -1.68
CA ALA A 419 -1.72 -2.13 -0.88
C ALA A 419 -1.90 -0.93 0.07
N PRO A 420 -1.10 -0.84 1.15
CA PRO A 420 -1.02 0.38 1.94
C PRO A 420 -0.61 1.58 1.08
N GLY A 421 -1.03 2.79 1.49
CA GLY A 421 -0.67 4.05 0.85
C GLY A 421 0.83 4.18 0.57
N PHE A 422 1.22 4.91 -0.47
CA PHE A 422 2.64 5.13 -0.83
C PHE A 422 3.33 3.92 -1.46
N CYS A 423 2.76 3.42 -2.54
CA CYS A 423 3.28 2.27 -3.29
C CYS A 423 3.28 2.58 -4.80
N GLY A 424 4.11 3.51 -5.26
CA GLY A 424 4.16 4.00 -6.66
C GLY A 424 5.25 3.36 -7.51
N ALA A 425 5.10 3.43 -8.83
CA ALA A 425 6.15 3.08 -9.80
C ALA A 425 5.92 3.78 -11.15
N VAL A 426 6.97 3.84 -11.97
CA VAL A 426 6.95 4.28 -13.36
C VAL A 426 7.38 3.12 -14.26
N LEU A 427 6.55 2.81 -15.26
CA LEU A 427 6.92 1.94 -16.38
C LEU A 427 7.61 2.83 -17.42
N VAL A 428 8.85 2.48 -17.74
CA VAL A 428 9.74 3.25 -18.62
C VAL A 428 10.01 2.45 -19.90
N PRO A 429 9.46 2.87 -21.05
CA PRO A 429 9.75 2.26 -22.35
C PRO A 429 11.24 2.16 -22.67
N GLN A 430 11.58 1.26 -23.60
CA GLN A 430 12.95 0.94 -23.95
C GLN A 430 13.74 2.16 -24.47
N GLU A 431 13.18 2.98 -25.36
CA GLU A 431 13.93 4.13 -25.92
C GLU A 431 14.23 5.18 -24.84
N ILE A 432 13.32 5.35 -23.89
CA ILE A 432 13.54 6.23 -22.76
C ILE A 432 14.62 5.66 -21.83
N SER A 433 14.56 4.36 -21.55
CA SER A 433 15.59 3.66 -20.77
C SER A 433 16.98 3.83 -21.38
N LEU A 434 17.10 3.65 -22.71
CA LEU A 434 18.34 3.87 -23.45
C LEU A 434 18.83 5.32 -23.36
N HIS A 435 17.92 6.30 -23.43
CA HIS A 435 18.28 7.72 -23.26
C HIS A 435 18.80 8.01 -21.86
N LEU A 436 18.14 7.49 -20.81
CA LEU A 436 18.55 7.66 -19.42
C LEU A 436 19.93 7.03 -19.13
N GLU A 437 20.25 5.95 -19.82
CA GLU A 437 21.58 5.33 -19.75
C GLU A 437 22.61 6.04 -20.65
N THR A 438 22.20 6.80 -21.66
CA THR A 438 23.14 7.51 -22.55
C THR A 438 23.51 8.89 -22.00
N TYR A 439 22.54 9.62 -21.47
CA TYR A 439 22.70 11.02 -21.07
C TYR A 439 22.56 11.18 -19.56
N LYS A 440 23.49 11.92 -18.96
CA LYS A 440 23.46 12.24 -17.53
C LYS A 440 22.20 13.04 -17.16
N LEU A 441 21.56 12.66 -16.06
CA LEU A 441 20.54 13.47 -15.39
C LEU A 441 21.20 14.47 -14.45
N ASP A 442 20.93 15.77 -14.64
CA ASP A 442 21.43 16.84 -13.76
C ASP A 442 20.36 17.26 -12.73
N VAL A 443 19.74 16.30 -12.04
CA VAL A 443 18.67 16.52 -11.03
C VAL A 443 18.99 15.85 -9.70
N SER A 444 20.02 16.34 -9.01
CA SER A 444 20.50 15.72 -7.76
C SER A 444 19.45 15.65 -6.63
N GLY A 445 18.48 16.56 -6.63
CA GLY A 445 17.36 16.55 -5.67
C GLY A 445 16.42 15.35 -5.82
N LEU A 446 16.52 14.57 -6.90
CA LEU A 446 15.82 13.28 -7.01
C LEU A 446 16.22 12.32 -5.88
N GLY A 447 17.43 12.48 -5.33
CA GLY A 447 17.92 11.75 -4.16
C GLY A 447 17.14 12.00 -2.87
N ASP A 448 16.32 13.06 -2.79
CA ASP A 448 15.43 13.29 -1.65
C ASP A 448 14.20 12.34 -1.66
N TYR A 449 13.93 11.71 -2.82
CA TYR A 449 12.74 10.91 -3.10
C TYR A 449 13.04 9.43 -3.35
N ILE A 450 14.15 9.12 -4.02
CA ILE A 450 14.55 7.75 -4.37
C ILE A 450 16.07 7.58 -4.27
N THR A 451 16.50 6.34 -4.09
CA THR A 451 17.90 5.90 -4.04
C THR A 451 18.21 4.98 -5.20
N LYS A 452 19.43 4.43 -5.26
CA LYS A 452 19.79 3.41 -6.26
C LYS A 452 18.87 2.19 -6.22
N TYR A 453 18.33 1.84 -5.05
CA TYR A 453 17.53 0.63 -4.85
C TYR A 453 16.18 0.66 -5.56
N GLU A 454 15.62 1.87 -5.80
CA GLU A 454 14.36 2.05 -6.51
C GLU A 454 14.51 1.89 -8.04
N ILE A 455 15.72 1.94 -8.58
CA ILE A 455 15.99 1.79 -10.02
C ILE A 455 16.28 0.33 -10.37
N ALA A 456 15.82 -0.16 -11.52
CA ALA A 456 16.09 -1.53 -11.99
C ALA A 456 17.58 -1.79 -12.27
N HIS A 457 18.05 -3.01 -12.01
CA HIS A 457 19.47 -3.40 -12.21
C HIS A 457 19.96 -3.20 -13.65
N SER A 458 19.07 -3.27 -14.63
CA SER A 458 19.34 -3.04 -16.06
C SER A 458 19.63 -1.58 -16.43
N LEU A 459 19.50 -0.63 -15.49
CA LEU A 459 19.80 0.80 -15.66
C LEU A 459 21.00 1.22 -14.78
N PRO A 460 22.20 0.68 -15.01
CA PRO A 460 23.35 0.89 -14.13
C PRO A 460 23.76 2.36 -14.04
N ARG A 461 23.77 3.14 -15.13
CA ARG A 461 24.23 4.55 -15.05
C ARG A 461 23.26 5.41 -14.26
N LEU A 462 21.96 5.22 -14.46
CA LEU A 462 20.94 5.88 -13.64
C LEU A 462 21.08 5.48 -12.16
N ARG A 463 21.29 4.19 -11.88
CA ARG A 463 21.54 3.68 -10.51
C ARG A 463 22.71 4.37 -9.83
N HIS A 464 23.86 4.46 -10.51
CA HIS A 464 25.06 5.08 -9.95
C HIS A 464 24.95 6.60 -9.80
N SER A 465 23.95 7.24 -10.42
CA SER A 465 23.70 8.68 -10.27
C SER A 465 22.91 9.04 -9.01
N LEU A 466 22.33 8.04 -8.31
CA LEU A 466 21.50 8.23 -7.13
C LEU A 466 22.24 7.81 -5.84
N PRO A 467 21.79 8.31 -4.67
CA PRO A 467 22.38 7.93 -3.38
C PRO A 467 22.34 6.43 -3.12
N GLU A 468 23.31 5.93 -2.36
CA GLU A 468 23.38 4.51 -1.97
C GLU A 468 22.39 4.12 -0.86
N GLY A 469 21.75 5.09 -0.20
CA GLY A 469 20.82 4.83 0.88
C GLY A 469 20.15 6.10 1.40
N PRO A 470 19.25 5.97 2.39
CA PRO A 470 18.91 4.75 3.12
C PRO A 470 18.05 3.75 2.32
N LYS A 471 18.01 2.47 2.76
CA LYS A 471 17.09 1.45 2.22
C LYS A 471 15.65 1.76 2.64
N ASN A 472 14.73 1.94 1.69
CA ASN A 472 13.32 2.17 2.00
C ASN A 472 12.56 0.85 2.25
N ILE A 473 12.73 0.28 3.45
CA ILE A 473 12.06 -0.97 3.86
C ILE A 473 10.53 -0.83 3.74
N GLY A 474 9.98 0.33 4.12
CA GLY A 474 8.56 0.59 4.02
C GLY A 474 8.01 0.45 2.60
N LEU A 475 8.68 1.05 1.62
CA LEU A 475 8.28 0.95 0.21
C LEU A 475 8.33 -0.50 -0.28
N LEU A 476 9.38 -1.25 0.06
CA LEU A 476 9.50 -2.66 -0.31
C LEU A 476 8.34 -3.48 0.26
N LEU A 477 8.02 -3.33 1.54
CA LEU A 477 6.94 -4.08 2.19
C LEU A 477 5.55 -3.70 1.64
N ARG A 478 5.33 -2.43 1.32
CA ARG A 478 4.10 -1.97 0.65
C ARG A 478 3.96 -2.60 -0.74
N TRP A 479 5.04 -2.68 -1.49
CA TRP A 479 5.05 -3.38 -2.77
C TRP A 479 4.85 -4.88 -2.63
N ALA A 480 5.40 -5.51 -1.59
CA ALA A 480 5.12 -6.93 -1.29
C ALA A 480 3.62 -7.17 -1.08
N CYS A 481 2.93 -6.31 -0.31
CA CYS A 481 1.47 -6.33 -0.22
C CYS A 481 0.80 -6.16 -1.58
N GLY A 482 1.27 -5.19 -2.39
CA GLY A 482 0.70 -4.86 -3.68
C GLY A 482 0.80 -5.97 -4.72
N VAL A 483 2.01 -6.49 -4.96
CA VAL A 483 2.23 -7.54 -5.97
C VAL A 483 1.49 -8.83 -5.62
N THR A 484 1.33 -9.15 -4.33
CA THR A 484 0.51 -10.28 -3.88
C THR A 484 -0.92 -10.19 -4.42
N GLU A 485 -1.56 -9.03 -4.30
CA GLU A 485 -2.95 -8.84 -4.77
C GLU A 485 -3.04 -8.62 -6.28
N MET A 486 -1.98 -8.08 -6.90
CA MET A 486 -1.90 -8.00 -8.36
C MET A 486 -1.84 -9.39 -8.99
N GLU A 487 -0.96 -10.28 -8.50
CA GLU A 487 -0.85 -11.66 -8.98
C GLU A 487 -2.19 -12.41 -8.78
N ARG A 488 -2.76 -12.32 -7.57
CA ARG A 488 -4.06 -12.92 -7.24
C ARG A 488 -5.18 -12.44 -8.18
N PHE A 489 -5.27 -11.14 -8.44
CA PHE A 489 -6.28 -10.58 -9.34
C PHE A 489 -6.09 -11.05 -10.78
N THR A 490 -4.84 -11.11 -11.23
CA THR A 490 -4.49 -11.58 -12.57
C THR A 490 -4.78 -13.06 -12.76
N GLU A 491 -4.62 -13.88 -11.71
CA GLU A 491 -5.02 -15.29 -11.69
C GLU A 491 -6.54 -15.48 -11.75
N MET A 492 -7.30 -14.67 -10.98
CA MET A 492 -8.77 -14.73 -10.99
C MET A 492 -9.39 -14.33 -12.34
N GLY A 493 -8.69 -13.51 -13.14
CA GLY A 493 -9.06 -13.21 -14.52
C GLY A 493 -10.48 -12.67 -14.69
N SER A 494 -11.31 -13.36 -15.48
CA SER A 494 -12.67 -12.91 -15.82
C SER A 494 -13.64 -12.97 -14.65
N ALA A 495 -13.43 -13.86 -13.67
CA ALA A 495 -14.32 -14.01 -12.51
C ALA A 495 -14.32 -12.73 -11.65
N ALA A 496 -13.14 -12.23 -11.28
CA ALA A 496 -13.03 -10.97 -10.52
C ALA A 496 -13.56 -9.76 -11.32
N ARG A 497 -13.33 -9.72 -12.64
CA ARG A 497 -13.90 -8.67 -13.52
C ARG A 497 -15.44 -8.72 -13.55
N HIS A 498 -16.04 -9.91 -13.49
CA HIS A 498 -17.48 -10.09 -13.41
C HIS A 498 -18.05 -9.57 -12.08
N VAL A 499 -17.41 -9.87 -10.96
CA VAL A 499 -17.79 -9.35 -9.64
C VAL A 499 -17.78 -7.82 -9.61
N ILE A 500 -16.72 -7.19 -10.14
CA ILE A 500 -16.62 -5.71 -10.22
C ILE A 500 -17.81 -5.14 -10.99
N ARG A 501 -18.18 -5.76 -12.11
CA ARG A 501 -19.34 -5.34 -12.92
C ARG A 501 -20.62 -5.39 -12.11
N GLN A 502 -20.92 -6.55 -11.52
CA GLN A 502 -22.14 -6.74 -10.73
C GLN A 502 -22.21 -5.74 -9.57
N TRP A 503 -21.08 -5.51 -8.89
CA TRP A 503 -20.99 -4.56 -7.80
C TRP A 503 -21.34 -3.13 -8.24
N VAL A 504 -20.78 -2.66 -9.37
CA VAL A 504 -21.11 -1.33 -9.93
C VAL A 504 -22.61 -1.21 -10.20
N GLU A 505 -23.20 -2.20 -10.89
CA GLU A 505 -24.62 -2.19 -11.24
C GLU A 505 -25.54 -2.17 -10.01
N VAL A 506 -25.19 -2.94 -8.97
CA VAL A 506 -25.93 -2.98 -7.71
C VAL A 506 -25.82 -1.66 -6.97
N VAL A 507 -24.61 -1.11 -6.80
CA VAL A 507 -24.40 0.17 -6.10
C VAL A 507 -25.14 1.29 -6.80
N GLU A 508 -25.03 1.40 -8.12
CA GLU A 508 -25.79 2.40 -8.88
C GLU A 508 -27.30 2.28 -8.64
N ARG A 509 -27.84 1.06 -8.66
CA ARG A 509 -29.26 0.80 -8.43
C ARG A 509 -29.68 1.23 -7.03
N GLN A 510 -28.86 0.95 -6.02
CA GLN A 510 -29.12 1.36 -4.64
C GLN A 510 -29.09 2.88 -4.48
N VAL A 511 -28.10 3.56 -5.09
CA VAL A 511 -28.06 5.03 -5.08
C VAL A 511 -29.32 5.62 -5.72
N LYS A 512 -29.72 5.11 -6.89
CA LYS A 512 -30.92 5.58 -7.61
C LYS A 512 -32.21 5.37 -6.81
N LYS A 513 -32.33 4.28 -6.05
CA LYS A 513 -33.47 4.02 -5.15
C LYS A 513 -33.57 5.01 -3.99
N ARG A 514 -32.46 5.69 -3.63
CA ARG A 514 -32.40 6.67 -2.54
C ARG A 514 -32.53 8.12 -3.03
N ASN A 515 -32.96 8.33 -4.28
CA ASN A 515 -33.30 9.66 -4.76
C ASN A 515 -34.49 10.24 -3.95
N PRO A 516 -34.48 11.54 -3.56
CA PRO A 516 -33.49 12.57 -3.94
C PRO A 516 -32.27 12.67 -3.00
N TYR A 517 -32.21 11.90 -1.92
CA TYR A 517 -31.16 12.01 -0.91
C TYR A 517 -29.75 11.70 -1.42
N LEU A 518 -29.63 10.71 -2.32
CA LEU A 518 -28.38 10.36 -2.98
C LEU A 518 -28.53 10.47 -4.49
N GLU A 519 -27.50 11.02 -5.15
CA GLU A 519 -27.46 11.10 -6.61
C GLU A 519 -26.05 10.79 -7.15
N LEU A 520 -25.99 10.00 -8.23
CA LEU A 520 -24.73 9.74 -8.92
C LEU A 520 -24.20 11.00 -9.60
N LEU A 521 -22.88 11.21 -9.52
CA LEU A 521 -22.21 12.22 -10.34
C LEU A 521 -22.32 11.84 -11.83
N ASP A 522 -22.60 12.85 -12.67
CA ASP A 522 -22.74 12.74 -14.12
C ASP A 522 -23.76 11.67 -14.59
N ASN A 523 -24.84 11.46 -13.83
CA ASN A 523 -25.88 10.45 -14.10
C ASN A 523 -26.49 10.52 -15.52
N GLN A 524 -26.44 11.69 -16.18
CA GLN A 524 -26.95 11.90 -17.55
C GLN A 524 -25.91 11.68 -18.66
N GLN A 525 -24.61 11.57 -18.33
CA GLN A 525 -23.52 11.46 -19.31
C GLN A 525 -22.73 10.14 -19.21
N ARG A 526 -23.15 9.20 -18.36
CA ARG A 526 -22.62 7.83 -18.42
C ARG A 526 -22.94 7.26 -19.80
N GLN A 527 -21.94 6.70 -20.48
CA GLN A 527 -22.09 6.11 -21.80
C GLN A 527 -23.35 5.23 -21.85
N PRO A 528 -24.10 5.20 -22.96
CA PRO A 528 -25.26 4.32 -23.09
C PRO A 528 -24.87 2.91 -22.68
N LYS A 529 -25.72 2.22 -21.91
CA LYS A 529 -25.47 0.88 -21.35
C LYS A 529 -24.99 -0.16 -22.39
N THR A 530 -25.15 0.13 -23.67
CA THR A 530 -24.76 -0.69 -24.83
C THR A 530 -23.30 -0.54 -25.26
N ARG A 531 -22.59 0.54 -24.88
CA ARG A 531 -21.17 0.74 -25.23
C ARG A 531 -20.30 0.52 -23.99
N ARG A 532 -19.82 -0.70 -23.86
CA ARG A 532 -18.89 -1.09 -22.79
C ARG A 532 -17.49 -0.61 -23.13
N ASP A 533 -16.79 -0.06 -22.15
CA ASP A 533 -15.39 0.27 -22.27
C ASP A 533 -14.57 -0.99 -22.05
N VAL A 534 -14.07 -1.58 -23.13
CA VAL A 534 -13.48 -2.93 -23.12
C VAL A 534 -12.20 -3.03 -22.29
N THR A 535 -11.45 -1.93 -22.16
CA THR A 535 -10.21 -1.90 -21.37
C THR A 535 -10.45 -1.60 -19.90
N ARG A 536 -11.65 -1.16 -19.48
CA ARG A 536 -11.97 -0.98 -18.06
C ARG A 536 -12.24 -2.30 -17.38
N LEU A 537 -11.70 -2.49 -16.18
CA LEU A 537 -11.98 -3.66 -15.37
C LEU A 537 -13.48 -3.71 -15.03
N GLY A 538 -14.16 -4.76 -15.51
CA GLY A 538 -15.61 -4.93 -15.40
C GLY A 538 -16.43 -4.20 -16.48
N GLY A 539 -15.82 -3.35 -17.30
CA GLY A 539 -16.45 -2.62 -18.41
C GLY A 539 -17.07 -1.27 -18.02
N TYR A 540 -16.84 -0.80 -16.79
CA TYR A 540 -17.45 0.40 -16.22
C TYR A 540 -16.42 1.24 -15.46
N ASN A 541 -16.74 2.52 -15.23
CA ASN A 541 -16.07 3.29 -14.20
C ASN A 541 -16.45 2.74 -12.81
N SER A 542 -15.51 2.05 -12.16
CA SER A 542 -15.70 1.44 -10.83
C SER A 542 -15.43 2.38 -9.65
N VAL A 543 -15.18 3.66 -9.91
CA VAL A 543 -15.21 4.72 -8.87
C VAL A 543 -16.58 5.40 -8.90
N ILE A 544 -17.43 5.06 -7.94
CA ILE A 544 -18.78 5.61 -7.85
C ILE A 544 -18.76 6.86 -6.98
N SER A 545 -18.95 8.01 -7.62
CA SER A 545 -19.02 9.32 -6.95
C SER A 545 -20.48 9.70 -6.71
N ILE A 546 -20.82 10.07 -5.48
CA ILE A 546 -22.19 10.34 -5.03
C ILE A 546 -22.27 11.74 -4.44
N LYS A 547 -23.28 12.48 -4.86
CA LYS A 547 -23.76 13.71 -4.23
C LYS A 547 -24.75 13.34 -3.13
N ILE A 548 -24.62 13.98 -1.97
CA ILE A 548 -25.51 13.78 -0.82
C ILE A 548 -26.31 15.05 -0.62
N LEU A 549 -27.64 14.96 -0.64
CA LEU A 549 -28.53 16.10 -0.40
C LEU A 549 -28.42 16.52 1.06
N GLY A 550 -28.31 17.83 1.30
CA GLY A 550 -28.24 18.40 2.62
C GLY A 550 -29.58 18.32 3.37
N PRO A 551 -29.56 18.55 4.69
CA PRO A 551 -30.79 18.58 5.51
C PRO A 551 -31.79 19.66 5.08
N ASP A 552 -31.33 20.69 4.35
CA ASP A 552 -32.17 21.75 3.79
C ASP A 552 -33.02 21.28 2.60
N GLY A 553 -32.80 20.06 2.10
CA GLY A 553 -33.51 19.47 0.98
C GLY A 553 -33.27 20.15 -0.37
N THR A 554 -32.35 21.11 -0.45
CA THR A 554 -32.18 21.98 -1.63
C THR A 554 -30.76 22.02 -2.16
N HIS A 555 -29.75 21.85 -1.31
CA HIS A 555 -28.34 21.90 -1.71
C HIS A 555 -27.62 20.59 -1.40
N TYR A 556 -26.67 20.21 -2.26
CA TYR A 556 -25.77 19.11 -1.95
C TYR A 556 -24.72 19.52 -0.92
N LEU A 557 -24.27 18.56 -0.11
CA LEU A 557 -23.23 18.79 0.88
C LEU A 557 -21.92 19.26 0.22
N ASP A 558 -21.29 20.25 0.84
CA ASP A 558 -19.95 20.70 0.50
C ASP A 558 -18.88 19.71 0.98
N THR A 559 -17.64 19.94 0.56
CA THR A 559 -16.50 19.06 0.89
C THR A 559 -16.20 19.04 2.39
N ALA A 560 -16.42 20.12 3.13
CA ALA A 560 -16.12 20.17 4.56
C ALA A 560 -17.06 19.25 5.34
N LYS A 561 -18.37 19.30 5.04
CA LYS A 561 -19.37 18.39 5.62
C LYS A 561 -19.11 16.95 5.23
N LEU A 562 -18.72 16.69 3.96
CA LEU A 562 -18.36 15.34 3.53
C LEU A 562 -17.09 14.80 4.19
N ARG A 563 -16.11 15.64 4.53
CA ARG A 563 -14.93 15.21 5.32
C ARG A 563 -15.34 14.76 6.72
N ARG A 564 -16.31 15.43 7.33
CA ARG A 564 -16.85 15.01 8.62
C ARG A 564 -17.57 13.66 8.51
N ILE A 565 -18.39 13.46 7.48
CA ILE A 565 -19.02 12.16 7.22
C ILE A 565 -17.97 11.08 6.98
N HIS A 566 -16.95 11.38 6.16
CA HIS A 566 -15.84 10.46 5.88
C HIS A 566 -15.13 10.01 7.15
N GLN A 567 -14.83 10.92 8.08
CA GLN A 567 -14.25 10.58 9.39
C GLN A 567 -15.20 9.77 10.28
N LEU A 568 -16.49 10.13 10.32
CA LEU A 568 -17.47 9.43 11.15
C LEU A 568 -17.69 7.98 10.70
N LEU A 569 -17.60 7.73 9.39
CA LEU A 569 -17.73 6.37 8.84
C LEU A 569 -16.58 5.45 9.27
N THR A 570 -15.42 5.96 9.72
CA THR A 570 -14.28 5.13 10.09
C THR A 570 -14.22 4.77 11.57
N ILE A 571 -15.22 5.14 12.37
CA ILE A 571 -15.28 4.86 13.81
C ILE A 571 -16.61 4.21 14.19
N ASP A 572 -16.65 3.58 15.36
CA ASP A 572 -17.92 3.29 16.02
C ASP A 572 -18.52 4.62 16.51
N ALA A 573 -19.48 5.14 15.76
CA ALA A 573 -20.12 6.42 16.04
C ALA A 573 -21.31 6.30 17.01
N SER A 574 -21.60 5.11 17.57
CA SER A 574 -22.69 4.92 18.54
C SER A 574 -22.55 5.83 19.76
N ARG A 575 -21.31 6.05 20.22
CA ARG A 575 -20.99 6.92 21.37
C ARG A 575 -21.26 8.41 21.12
N LEU A 576 -21.52 8.79 19.88
CA LEU A 576 -21.85 10.16 19.49
C LEU A 576 -23.36 10.40 19.41
N LEU A 577 -24.17 9.35 19.53
CA LEU A 577 -25.62 9.43 19.47
C LEU A 577 -26.22 9.71 20.86
N PRO A 578 -27.39 10.37 20.94
CA PRO A 578 -28.15 10.53 22.19
C PRO A 578 -28.47 9.19 22.87
N GLU A 579 -28.58 9.18 24.20
CA GLU A 579 -28.88 7.96 24.98
C GLU A 579 -30.24 7.33 24.63
N ASP A 580 -31.19 8.12 24.14
CA ASP A 580 -32.54 7.70 23.74
C ASP A 580 -32.63 7.24 22.27
N THR A 581 -31.50 7.10 21.59
CA THR A 581 -31.46 6.64 20.19
C THR A 581 -32.01 5.21 20.05
N PRO A 582 -32.92 4.95 19.10
CA PRO A 582 -33.42 3.60 18.84
C PRO A 582 -32.30 2.60 18.53
N PRO A 583 -32.37 1.35 19.03
CA PRO A 583 -31.34 0.32 18.79
C PRO A 583 -31.02 0.09 17.31
N ASP A 584 -32.03 0.16 16.44
CA ASP A 584 -31.86 0.00 14.98
C ASP A 584 -30.98 1.11 14.37
N ASP A 585 -31.03 2.32 14.92
CA ASP A 585 -30.19 3.43 14.45
C ASP A 585 -28.76 3.34 15.01
N ILE A 586 -28.62 2.85 16.26
CA ILE A 586 -27.32 2.51 16.85
C ILE A 586 -26.60 1.45 16.00
N GLN A 587 -27.29 0.38 15.59
CA GLN A 587 -26.70 -0.67 14.77
C GLN A 587 -26.15 -0.17 13.42
N LYS A 588 -26.76 0.86 12.84
CA LYS A 588 -26.32 1.44 11.56
C LYS A 588 -25.00 2.22 11.68
N VAL A 589 -24.63 2.69 12.87
CA VAL A 589 -23.45 3.56 13.09
C VAL A 589 -22.28 2.87 13.79
N ILE A 590 -22.47 1.63 14.27
CA ILE A 590 -21.39 0.80 14.84
C ILE A 590 -20.48 0.27 13.72
N VAL A 591 -21.04 -0.04 12.55
CA VAL A 591 -20.30 -0.66 11.45
C VAL A 591 -19.35 0.36 10.80
N GLN A 592 -18.05 0.13 10.96
CA GLN A 592 -17.01 0.92 10.30
C GLN A 592 -17.04 0.69 8.78
N CYS A 593 -16.95 1.79 8.04
CA CYS A 593 -16.98 1.83 6.58
C CYS A 593 -15.89 2.76 6.04
N TYR A 594 -14.88 2.18 5.41
CA TYR A 594 -13.84 2.94 4.72
C TYR A 594 -14.32 3.30 3.32
N VAL A 595 -14.41 4.60 3.03
CA VAL A 595 -14.75 5.11 1.70
C VAL A 595 -13.65 6.03 1.18
N GLY A 596 -13.67 6.33 -0.12
CA GLY A 596 -12.69 7.23 -0.73
C GLY A 596 -12.85 8.65 -0.23
N GLN A 597 -11.73 9.37 -0.07
CA GLN A 597 -11.75 10.75 0.41
C GLN A 597 -12.66 11.62 -0.47
N PRO A 598 -13.43 12.55 0.12
CA PRO A 598 -14.27 13.46 -0.62
C PRO A 598 -13.50 14.30 -1.65
N VAL A 599 -14.13 14.59 -2.78
CA VAL A 599 -13.57 15.45 -3.83
C VAL A 599 -14.36 16.75 -3.87
N ASN A 600 -13.64 17.87 -3.91
CA ASN A 600 -14.24 19.18 -4.09
C ASN A 600 -14.49 19.45 -5.58
N LEU A 601 -15.74 19.69 -5.95
CA LEU A 601 -16.15 20.04 -7.32
C LEU A 601 -16.68 21.48 -7.42
N GLY A 602 -16.23 22.36 -6.51
CA GLY A 602 -16.63 23.75 -6.44
C GLY A 602 -17.81 23.95 -5.49
N LYS A 603 -19.04 24.01 -6.04
CA LYS A 603 -20.25 24.30 -5.26
C LYS A 603 -20.68 23.17 -4.32
N PHE A 604 -20.23 21.95 -4.57
CA PHE A 604 -20.55 20.76 -3.77
C PHE A 604 -19.34 19.83 -3.76
N GLY A 605 -19.35 18.88 -2.83
CA GLY A 605 -18.41 17.76 -2.83
C GLY A 605 -19.08 16.46 -3.27
N VAL A 606 -18.27 15.46 -3.56
CA VAL A 606 -18.74 14.08 -3.77
C VAL A 606 -18.02 13.11 -2.85
N LEU A 607 -18.77 12.17 -2.29
CA LEU A 607 -18.23 11.02 -1.58
C LEU A 607 -18.01 9.88 -2.57
N ARG A 608 -16.95 9.10 -2.41
CA ARG A 608 -16.55 8.10 -3.40
C ARG A 608 -16.51 6.71 -2.81
N MET A 609 -17.03 5.73 -3.54
CA MET A 609 -16.92 4.32 -3.20
C MET A 609 -16.30 3.56 -4.35
N ALA A 610 -15.40 2.62 -4.03
CA ALA A 610 -14.80 1.76 -5.02
C ALA A 610 -14.45 0.39 -4.45
N MET A 611 -14.72 -0.65 -5.22
CA MET A 611 -14.24 -2.02 -4.95
C MET A 611 -12.78 -2.15 -5.39
N GLY A 612 -11.96 -2.76 -4.52
CA GLY A 612 -10.57 -3.12 -4.81
C GLY A 612 -10.43 -4.58 -5.24
N ALA A 613 -9.26 -4.93 -5.74
CA ALA A 613 -8.90 -6.26 -6.16
C ALA A 613 -9.05 -7.33 -5.06
N PRO A 614 -8.65 -7.10 -3.78
CA PRO A 614 -8.77 -8.13 -2.75
C PRO A 614 -10.23 -8.58 -2.57
N LEU A 615 -11.14 -7.62 -2.38
CA LEU A 615 -12.57 -7.89 -2.24
C LEU A 615 -13.18 -8.53 -3.50
N ALA A 616 -12.76 -8.09 -4.69
CA ALA A 616 -13.24 -8.69 -5.93
C ALA A 616 -12.84 -10.17 -6.04
N CYS A 617 -11.63 -10.51 -5.60
CA CYS A 617 -11.13 -11.89 -5.59
C CYS A 617 -11.81 -12.74 -4.52
N ASP A 618 -12.00 -12.20 -3.30
CA ASP A 618 -12.70 -12.91 -2.21
C ASP A 618 -14.11 -13.31 -2.64
N LEU A 619 -14.88 -12.36 -3.19
CA LEU A 619 -16.24 -12.62 -3.66
C LEU A 619 -16.28 -13.57 -4.86
N ALA A 620 -15.28 -13.51 -5.75
CA ALA A 620 -15.22 -14.43 -6.89
C ALA A 620 -14.99 -15.88 -6.45
N ILE A 621 -14.12 -16.12 -5.45
CA ILE A 621 -13.91 -17.44 -4.86
C ILE A 621 -15.18 -17.96 -4.19
N ASP A 622 -15.90 -17.10 -3.48
CA ASP A 622 -17.16 -17.49 -2.86
C ASP A 622 -18.20 -17.89 -3.92
N MET A 623 -18.33 -17.14 -5.01
CA MET A 623 -19.24 -17.49 -6.11
C MET A 623 -18.93 -18.87 -6.71
N ASP A 624 -17.66 -19.20 -6.93
CA ASP A 624 -17.24 -20.52 -7.44
C ASP A 624 -17.53 -21.64 -6.43
N ARG A 625 -17.39 -21.39 -5.13
CA ARG A 625 -17.79 -22.35 -4.08
C ARG A 625 -19.30 -22.57 -4.03
N PHE A 626 -20.08 -21.57 -4.43
CA PHE A 626 -21.54 -21.61 -4.41
C PHE A 626 -22.19 -22.09 -5.73
N GLU A 627 -21.42 -22.29 -6.82
CA GLU A 627 -21.92 -23.03 -8.00
C GLU A 627 -22.04 -24.55 -7.74
N VAL A 628 -21.48 -25.07 -6.63
CA VAL A 628 -21.66 -26.47 -6.19
C VAL A 628 -22.78 -26.62 -5.13
N VAL A 629 -23.16 -25.55 -4.43
CA VAL A 629 -24.34 -25.51 -3.54
C VAL A 629 -24.86 -24.07 -3.53
N ALA A 630 -26.10 -23.83 -3.97
CA ALA A 630 -26.67 -22.48 -4.08
C ALA A 630 -26.49 -21.62 -2.80
N PRO A 631 -26.12 -20.33 -2.89
CA PRO A 631 -25.77 -19.53 -1.72
C PRO A 631 -26.95 -18.96 -0.91
N PRO A 632 -26.80 -18.83 0.43
CA PRO A 632 -27.74 -18.13 1.32
C PRO A 632 -27.68 -16.58 1.33
N TRP A 633 -26.70 -15.94 0.67
CA TRP A 633 -26.46 -14.48 0.80
C TRP A 633 -27.48 -13.59 0.07
N ALA A 634 -28.46 -14.17 -0.64
CA ALA A 634 -29.59 -13.43 -1.22
C ALA A 634 -30.61 -12.93 -0.18
N LYS A 635 -30.44 -13.21 1.12
CA LYS A 635 -31.43 -12.89 2.18
C LYS A 635 -31.11 -11.71 3.10
N THR A 636 -29.96 -11.05 2.97
CA THR A 636 -29.59 -9.93 3.88
C THR A 636 -29.69 -8.54 3.26
N PHE A 637 -30.39 -8.40 2.12
CA PHE A 637 -30.74 -7.10 1.54
C PHE A 637 -32.24 -7.02 1.23
N THR A 638 -33.04 -6.98 2.27
CA THR A 638 -34.39 -6.38 2.26
C THR A 638 -34.43 -5.24 3.24
#